data_AF-A0A7W9W6L7-F1
#
_entry.id   AF-A0A7W9W6L7-F1
#
_cell.length_a   1.000
_cell.length_b   1.000
_cell.length_c   1.000
_cell.angle_alpha   90.00
_cell.angle_beta   90.00
_cell.angle_gamma   90.00
#
_symmetry.space_group_name_H-M   'P 1'
#
loop_
_entity.id
_entity.type
_entity.pdbx_description
1 polymer ?
#
loop_
_entity_poly.entity_id
_entity_poly.type
_entity_poly.pdbx_seq_one_letter_code
_entity_poly.pdbx_strand_id
1 'polypeptide(L)'
;MSFPRVAVFDERDFPTYGVSAQLTPRNLVHDLKAAGFEAELLDSTALADTSRFNAQRFAALILPQGNTFPKVAFANLRRFHQDKGSLITSGIPFTHPVIRKDGAFVDTGHEDAPARFGENGIGVGGFAGPGKTTAPATIATGDPLRLKGIVTETPLPRPAPQWLDPKSLPQGVRLIPALGDAARPLVALVVHESGPFAGAVDAWTFRLGQRDREGYESQQLVVRATVAALAQAGKLSVSETTSAFRRLDALPRPAVYSDVVLPTVPRRYSTFQPKLPPPARQLHVADIRKLTPDEKVFLFSLQGLVNRTQPRIYFLTDDDDTLWLDELQRQGATDKPLMVSDPFSLLETFKNEYRGAVVCDPKVYASPCVAVTLAGQESLLVCKTPALAKRHKLAIKTDLRGKFANNAAALRFIRTKLIAKQDPYLTCSLDPVRFDQGGLDHLIASKASVFWITGPKAAHLPGADMAAELEELRAYLAKLPLGAVVRGFWWHGDGMGLQEDDGVALGSRFGKITLVSDLITNLSVHSGVPAATLKQKPRPAPPKFDPTKVYVCFTMSDGDNLCTWRGYFRRYFEDPMRGQIPVGWGMGPTLIDLAPTWARWYYEHATENDEFICDVSGVAYIYPPSWGTALRDRDAAFRYFYGRTQEYMAKMDMNTVRLMDVDTADIAKVGPLLPQTTYLMPDYGHAGVTNYHELTYTLPTGQSVFRAATSGSGPEHFAKQIRERAGQNRPAFINAFIWNWGSKLGDLKKTLEILGDDFVAVTPSQLQALYKQSG
;
A
#
# COMPACT_ATOMS: atom_id res chain seq x y z
N MET A 1 -3.06 40.53 24.53
CA MET A 1 -2.10 40.41 23.42
C MET A 1 -2.50 39.19 22.61
N SER A 2 -2.39 39.23 21.28
CA SER A 2 -2.68 38.08 20.41
C SER A 2 -1.51 37.09 20.49
N PHE A 3 -1.81 35.79 20.39
CA PHE A 3 -0.76 34.77 20.25
C PHE A 3 0.16 35.10 19.05
N PRO A 4 1.44 34.69 19.09
CA PRO A 4 2.34 34.89 17.97
C PRO A 4 1.88 34.11 16.73
N ARG A 5 2.27 34.61 15.54
CA ARG A 5 2.01 33.93 14.26
C ARG A 5 3.02 32.82 13.99
N VAL A 6 2.56 31.73 13.39
CA VAL A 6 3.36 30.57 13.00
C VAL A 6 3.19 30.31 11.50
N ALA A 7 4.31 30.21 10.78
CA ALA A 7 4.31 29.78 9.39
C ALA A 7 4.44 28.26 9.31
N VAL A 8 3.74 27.62 8.37
CA VAL A 8 3.90 26.20 8.06
C VAL A 8 4.24 26.07 6.58
N PHE A 9 5.36 25.43 6.26
CA PHE A 9 5.77 25.24 4.87
C PHE A 9 4.85 24.22 4.18
N ASP A 10 4.28 24.59 3.04
CA ASP A 10 3.45 23.74 2.18
C ASP A 10 3.70 24.12 0.72
N GLU A 11 4.16 23.15 -0.06
CA GLU A 11 4.46 23.32 -1.48
C GLU A 11 4.04 22.04 -2.20
N ARG A 12 3.28 22.21 -3.28
CA ARG A 12 2.74 21.08 -4.03
C ARG A 12 3.88 20.29 -4.68
N ASP A 13 3.79 18.96 -4.60
CA ASP A 13 4.76 18.02 -5.19
C ASP A 13 6.19 18.17 -4.65
N PHE A 14 6.36 18.88 -3.53
CA PHE A 14 7.65 18.99 -2.86
C PHE A 14 8.04 17.63 -2.25
N PRO A 15 9.26 17.11 -2.49
CA PRO A 15 9.69 15.82 -1.96
C PRO A 15 9.68 15.79 -0.43
N THR A 16 9.37 14.63 0.17
CA THR A 16 9.35 14.44 1.62
C THR A 16 10.06 13.16 2.02
N TYR A 17 10.91 13.18 3.05
CA TYR A 17 11.70 12.03 3.50
C TYR A 17 11.71 11.86 5.02
N GLY A 18 11.57 10.63 5.52
CA GLY A 18 11.75 10.35 6.95
C GLY A 18 10.64 10.90 7.87
N VAL A 19 9.48 11.24 7.31
CA VAL A 19 8.32 11.78 8.04
C VAL A 19 7.08 10.92 7.81
N SER A 20 6.06 11.08 8.66
CA SER A 20 4.79 10.37 8.47
C SER A 20 4.03 10.96 7.26
N ALA A 21 3.58 10.09 6.35
CA ALA A 21 2.69 10.46 5.25
C ALA A 21 1.36 11.10 5.73
N GLN A 22 0.98 10.86 6.99
CA GLN A 22 -0.24 11.38 7.62
C GLN A 22 -0.05 12.79 8.21
N LEU A 23 1.19 13.29 8.26
CA LEU A 23 1.51 14.63 8.75
C LEU A 23 1.30 15.66 7.65
N THR A 24 0.09 16.25 7.57
CA THR A 24 -0.21 17.26 6.55
C THR A 24 -0.05 18.68 7.08
N PRO A 25 0.48 19.63 6.28
CA PRO A 25 0.57 21.04 6.67
C PRO A 25 -0.77 21.66 7.07
N ARG A 26 -1.87 21.27 6.41
CA ARG A 26 -3.22 21.74 6.72
C ARG A 26 -3.68 21.34 8.12
N ASN A 27 -3.43 20.09 8.53
CA ASN A 27 -3.80 19.60 9.86
C ASN A 27 -2.94 20.28 10.95
N LEU A 28 -1.66 20.57 10.67
CA LEU A 28 -0.82 21.37 11.56
C LEU A 28 -1.37 22.78 11.77
N VAL A 29 -1.78 23.48 10.70
CA VAL A 29 -2.40 24.80 10.80
C VAL A 29 -3.71 24.74 11.60
N HIS A 30 -4.52 23.70 11.40
CA HIS A 30 -5.75 23.48 12.17
C HIS A 30 -5.46 23.36 13.67
N ASP A 31 -4.53 22.49 14.06
CA ASP A 31 -4.20 22.22 15.47
C ASP A 31 -3.49 23.42 16.15
N LEU A 32 -2.66 24.17 15.41
CA LEU A 32 -2.09 25.43 15.89
C LEU A 32 -3.18 26.46 16.18
N LYS A 33 -4.16 26.62 15.28
CA LYS A 33 -5.31 27.51 15.49
C LYS A 33 -6.15 27.05 16.68
N ALA A 34 -6.36 25.75 16.84
CA ALA A 34 -7.04 25.19 18.01
C ALA A 34 -6.29 25.48 19.31
N ALA A 35 -4.95 25.49 19.28
CA ALA A 35 -4.10 25.86 20.41
C ALA A 35 -4.05 27.37 20.70
N GLY A 36 -4.61 28.21 19.82
CA GLY A 36 -4.74 29.66 20.00
C GLY A 36 -3.82 30.50 19.12
N PHE A 37 -2.96 29.89 18.30
CA PHE A 37 -2.05 30.60 17.40
C PHE A 37 -2.76 31.11 16.14
N GLU A 38 -2.25 32.20 15.59
CA GLU A 38 -2.47 32.51 14.17
C GLU A 38 -1.49 31.67 13.34
N ALA A 39 -2.00 30.89 12.39
CA ALA A 39 -1.16 30.04 11.54
C ALA A 39 -1.60 30.09 10.08
N GLU A 40 -0.62 30.09 9.17
CA GLU A 40 -0.85 30.08 7.73
C GLU A 40 0.18 29.23 6.98
N LEU A 41 -0.22 28.78 5.78
CA LEU A 41 0.61 28.01 4.88
C LEU A 41 1.43 28.97 4.01
N LEU A 42 2.73 28.72 3.87
CA LEU A 42 3.62 29.45 2.99
C LEU A 42 4.31 28.49 2.04
N ASP A 43 4.38 28.87 0.76
CA ASP A 43 5.14 28.17 -0.27
C ASP A 43 6.61 28.61 -0.29
N SER A 44 7.43 27.97 -1.13
CA SER A 44 8.86 28.25 -1.21
C SER A 44 9.17 29.68 -1.69
N THR A 45 8.30 30.27 -2.49
CA THR A 45 8.43 31.65 -2.98
C THR A 45 8.12 32.65 -1.86
N ALA A 46 7.07 32.40 -1.09
CA ALA A 46 6.70 33.20 0.07
C ALA A 46 7.77 33.15 1.16
N LEU A 47 8.40 31.99 1.36
CA LEU A 47 9.53 31.84 2.30
C LEU A 47 10.79 32.56 1.82
N ALA A 48 11.01 32.69 0.51
CA ALA A 48 12.15 33.43 -0.05
C ALA A 48 11.96 34.96 0.01
N ASP A 49 10.71 35.44 0.02
CA ASP A 49 10.37 36.86 0.04
C ASP A 49 10.41 37.45 1.47
N THR A 50 11.45 38.25 1.75
CA THR A 50 11.67 38.93 3.05
C THR A 50 10.53 39.85 3.48
N SER A 51 9.70 40.34 2.55
CA SER A 51 8.52 41.16 2.87
C SER A 51 7.35 40.30 3.37
N ARG A 52 7.29 39.04 2.92
CA ARG A 52 6.23 38.08 3.26
C ARG A 52 6.58 37.24 4.47
N PHE A 53 7.83 36.79 4.60
CA PHE A 53 8.30 35.95 5.68
C PHE A 53 9.53 36.56 6.37
N ASN A 54 9.38 36.93 7.65
CA ASN A 54 10.45 37.44 8.51
C ASN A 54 10.06 37.32 10.00
N ALA A 55 11.03 37.55 10.91
CA ALA A 55 10.85 37.37 12.36
C ALA A 55 9.94 38.42 13.03
N GLN A 56 9.64 39.54 12.37
CA GLN A 56 8.65 40.51 12.87
C GLN A 56 7.23 40.02 12.62
N ARG A 57 7.02 39.22 11.56
CA ARG A 57 5.72 38.68 11.16
C ARG A 57 5.43 37.32 11.78
N PHE A 58 6.44 36.47 11.94
CA PHE A 58 6.28 35.11 12.47
C PHE A 58 7.26 34.84 13.60
N ALA A 59 6.80 34.11 14.60
CA ALA A 59 7.65 33.67 15.70
C ALA A 59 8.34 32.33 15.41
N ALA A 60 7.72 31.49 14.60
CA ALA A 60 8.21 30.16 14.23
C ALA A 60 7.86 29.79 12.78
N LEU A 61 8.67 28.92 12.20
CA LEU A 61 8.41 28.21 10.94
C LEU A 61 8.44 26.70 11.19
N ILE A 62 7.40 26.00 10.73
CA ILE A 62 7.32 24.54 10.75
C ILE A 62 7.67 23.98 9.37
N LEU A 63 8.58 23.01 9.35
CA LEU A 63 9.06 22.28 8.17
C LEU A 63 8.69 20.79 8.29
N PRO A 64 7.48 20.37 7.86
CA PRO A 64 7.00 18.99 8.01
C PRO A 64 7.59 18.00 6.98
N GLN A 65 8.41 18.44 6.03
CA GLN A 65 8.85 17.66 4.86
C GLN A 65 9.98 16.68 5.17
N GLY A 66 10.55 16.72 6.38
CA GLY A 66 11.67 15.85 6.68
C GLY A 66 12.99 16.43 6.26
N ASN A 67 13.75 15.65 5.49
CA ASN A 67 15.14 15.99 5.19
C ASN A 67 15.32 17.12 4.18
N THR A 68 14.28 17.38 3.39
CA THR A 68 14.29 18.29 2.26
C THR A 68 14.00 19.72 2.65
N PHE A 69 14.59 20.68 1.93
CA PHE A 69 14.32 22.10 2.14
C PHE A 69 14.38 22.90 0.82
N PRO A 70 13.59 23.98 0.67
CA PRO A 70 13.60 24.79 -0.55
C PRO A 70 14.89 25.62 -0.62
N LYS A 71 15.82 25.24 -1.50
CA LYS A 71 17.13 25.91 -1.63
C LYS A 71 16.98 27.41 -1.92
N VAL A 72 15.95 27.78 -2.69
CA VAL A 72 15.64 29.19 -3.04
C VAL A 72 15.32 30.05 -1.81
N ALA A 73 14.78 29.47 -0.74
CA ALA A 73 14.42 30.21 0.47
C ALA A 73 15.54 30.19 1.53
N PHE A 74 16.57 29.35 1.37
CA PHE A 74 17.56 29.07 2.42
C PHE A 74 18.19 30.34 3.02
N ALA A 75 18.55 31.31 2.20
CA ALA A 75 19.13 32.57 2.67
C ALA A 75 18.18 33.35 3.60
N ASN A 76 16.89 33.43 3.26
CA ASN A 76 15.90 34.10 4.10
C ASN A 76 15.54 33.27 5.35
N LEU A 77 15.47 31.94 5.22
CA LEU A 77 15.29 31.05 6.37
C LEU A 77 16.40 31.22 7.41
N ARG A 78 17.65 31.32 6.94
CA ARG A 78 18.80 31.58 7.81
C ARG A 78 18.70 32.96 8.46
N ARG A 79 18.34 34.01 7.72
CA ARG A 79 18.11 35.35 8.29
C ARG A 79 17.01 35.35 9.35
N PHE A 80 15.89 34.69 9.07
CA PHE A 80 14.81 34.51 10.04
C PHE A 80 15.30 33.87 11.33
N HIS A 81 16.15 32.83 11.23
CA HIS A 81 16.74 32.19 12.39
C HIS A 81 17.70 33.11 13.16
N GLN A 82 18.56 33.86 12.45
CA GLN A 82 19.45 34.87 13.05
C GLN A 82 18.67 35.97 13.78
N ASP A 83 17.50 36.33 13.26
CA ASP A 83 16.57 37.29 13.87
C ASP A 83 15.69 36.63 14.97
N LYS A 84 16.18 35.54 15.58
CA LYS A 84 15.58 34.81 16.70
C LYS A 84 14.27 34.09 16.35
N GLY A 85 14.00 33.84 15.07
CA GLY A 85 12.91 32.98 14.63
C GLY A 85 13.16 31.52 15.00
N SER A 86 12.12 30.79 15.43
CA SER A 86 12.23 29.37 15.80
C SER A 86 11.98 28.46 14.59
N LEU A 87 12.82 27.44 14.39
CA LEU A 87 12.62 26.39 13.39
C LEU A 87 12.09 25.12 14.05
N ILE A 88 10.92 24.65 13.61
CA ILE A 88 10.30 23.40 14.09
C ILE A 88 10.39 22.38 12.96
N THR A 89 11.12 21.31 13.20
CA THR A 89 11.50 20.35 12.16
C THR A 89 11.07 18.95 12.54
N SER A 90 10.75 18.13 11.54
CA SER A 90 10.50 16.70 11.69
C SER A 90 11.54 15.96 10.85
N GLY A 91 12.12 14.86 11.34
CA GLY A 91 13.17 14.14 10.60
C GLY A 91 14.54 14.82 10.68
N ILE A 92 15.39 14.65 9.66
CA ILE A 92 16.75 15.25 9.59
C ILE A 92 16.75 16.45 8.63
N PRO A 93 16.32 17.63 9.08
CA PRO A 93 16.08 18.76 8.21
C PRO A 93 17.38 19.29 7.59
N PHE A 94 17.23 20.01 6.46
CA PHE A 94 18.32 20.72 5.79
C PHE A 94 19.46 19.86 5.23
N THR A 95 19.19 18.60 4.89
CA THR A 95 20.20 17.69 4.30
C THR A 95 19.97 17.39 2.82
N HIS A 96 18.81 17.72 2.27
CA HIS A 96 18.47 17.52 0.86
C HIS A 96 17.97 18.83 0.24
N PRO A 97 18.82 19.59 -0.48
CA PRO A 97 18.40 20.83 -1.12
C PRO A 97 17.48 20.51 -2.29
N VAL A 98 16.31 21.13 -2.32
CA VAL A 98 15.36 20.99 -3.43
C VAL A 98 15.34 22.26 -4.25
N ILE A 99 15.54 22.10 -5.56
CA ILE A 99 15.44 23.17 -6.56
C ILE A 99 14.27 22.92 -7.50
N ARG A 100 13.82 23.97 -8.18
CA ARG A 100 12.90 23.83 -9.30
C ARG A 100 13.68 23.79 -10.61
N LYS A 101 13.55 22.69 -11.36
CA LYS A 101 14.18 22.50 -12.67
C LYS A 101 13.14 21.96 -13.64
N ASP A 102 13.01 22.60 -14.80
CA ASP A 102 12.06 22.21 -15.86
C ASP A 102 10.61 22.04 -15.36
N GLY A 103 10.20 22.90 -14.42
CA GLY A 103 8.86 22.89 -13.84
C GLY A 103 8.66 21.90 -12.68
N ALA A 104 9.58 20.97 -12.45
CA ALA A 104 9.51 19.97 -11.38
C ALA A 104 10.45 20.28 -10.21
N PHE A 105 10.13 19.75 -9.01
CA PHE A 105 11.04 19.77 -7.87
C PHE A 105 12.06 18.64 -7.99
N VAL A 106 13.33 18.99 -7.85
CA VAL A 106 14.46 18.08 -7.95
C VAL A 106 15.29 18.19 -6.68
N ASP A 107 15.41 17.05 -5.97
CA ASP A 107 16.40 16.87 -4.91
C ASP A 107 17.80 16.84 -5.54
N THR A 108 18.70 17.73 -5.09
CA THR A 108 20.06 17.82 -5.62
C THR A 108 21.02 16.83 -4.97
N GLY A 109 20.53 15.99 -4.05
CA GLY A 109 21.31 14.99 -3.34
C GLY A 109 21.64 15.43 -1.91
N HIS A 110 22.25 14.49 -1.17
CA HIS A 110 22.56 14.68 0.24
C HIS A 110 23.71 15.68 0.45
N GLU A 111 23.48 16.70 1.26
CA GLU A 111 24.45 17.72 1.67
C GLU A 111 24.30 18.03 3.17
N ASP A 112 25.34 17.73 3.96
CA ASP A 112 25.31 17.95 5.42
C ASP A 112 25.48 19.43 5.82
N ALA A 113 26.31 20.17 5.07
CA ALA A 113 26.76 21.52 5.44
C ALA A 113 25.62 22.52 5.75
N PRO A 114 24.49 22.55 5.02
CA PRO A 114 23.39 23.46 5.30
C PRO A 114 22.74 23.25 6.68
N ALA A 115 22.71 22.01 7.21
CA ALA A 115 22.16 21.70 8.53
C ALA A 115 23.11 22.07 9.70
N ARG A 116 24.42 22.08 9.45
CA ARG A 116 25.46 22.27 10.48
C ARG A 116 25.55 23.74 10.96
N PHE A 117 26.44 23.98 11.92
CA PHE A 117 26.82 25.30 12.40
C PHE A 117 27.98 25.87 11.59
N GLY A 118 28.02 27.21 11.44
CA GLY A 118 29.09 27.91 10.72
C GLY A 118 28.55 29.00 9.80
N GLU A 119 29.43 29.57 8.97
CA GLU A 119 29.10 30.70 8.10
C GLU A 119 27.95 30.37 7.13
N ASN A 120 27.95 29.17 6.56
CA ASN A 120 27.00 28.74 5.54
C ASN A 120 25.86 27.84 6.06
N GLY A 121 25.88 27.52 7.36
CA GLY A 121 24.91 26.62 7.98
C GLY A 121 23.72 27.37 8.57
N ILE A 122 22.59 26.68 8.73
CA ILE A 122 21.39 27.19 9.41
C ILE A 122 21.35 26.84 10.91
N GLY A 123 22.28 26.01 11.40
CA GLY A 123 22.45 25.77 12.83
C GLY A 123 21.42 24.86 13.48
N VAL A 124 20.81 23.93 12.76
CA VAL A 124 19.85 22.96 13.35
C VAL A 124 20.54 21.70 13.89
N GLY A 125 21.83 21.51 13.59
CA GLY A 125 22.62 20.36 14.02
C GLY A 125 22.56 19.20 13.02
N GLY A 126 23.54 18.29 13.13
CA GLY A 126 23.59 17.06 12.34
C GLY A 126 22.96 15.88 13.06
N PHE A 127 22.98 14.71 12.43
CA PHE A 127 22.34 13.51 12.94
C PHE A 127 23.33 12.35 13.13
N ALA A 128 22.91 11.35 13.90
CA ALA A 128 23.60 10.07 14.03
C ALA A 128 22.60 8.91 13.88
N GLY A 129 23.13 7.72 13.57
CA GLY A 129 22.34 6.50 13.31
C GLY A 129 22.08 6.21 11.82
N PRO A 130 21.40 5.09 11.50
CA PRO A 130 20.70 4.19 12.42
C PRO A 130 21.66 3.34 13.28
N GLY A 131 21.40 3.25 14.59
CA GLY A 131 22.22 2.46 15.53
C GLY A 131 21.85 0.97 15.59
N LYS A 132 22.64 0.14 16.30
CA LYS A 132 22.30 -1.28 16.58
C LYS A 132 21.37 -1.46 17.80
N THR A 133 21.10 -0.40 18.54
CA THR A 133 20.40 -0.49 19.83
C THR A 133 18.90 -0.68 19.65
N THR A 134 18.34 -1.62 20.42
CA THR A 134 16.92 -2.00 20.43
C THR A 134 16.22 -1.62 21.74
N ALA A 135 16.70 -0.59 22.46
CA ALA A 135 16.09 -0.11 23.68
C ALA A 135 15.03 0.99 23.39
N PRO A 136 13.77 0.84 23.85
CA PRO A 136 12.73 1.84 23.64
C PRO A 136 13.14 3.24 24.14
N ALA A 137 12.76 4.28 23.40
CA ALA A 137 12.95 5.65 23.87
C ALA A 137 11.99 5.94 25.05
N THR A 138 12.37 6.79 25.98
CA THR A 138 11.53 7.20 27.11
C THR A 138 11.25 8.70 27.05
N ILE A 139 10.11 9.11 27.61
CA ILE A 139 9.82 10.53 27.79
C ILE A 139 10.79 11.07 28.85
N ALA A 140 11.44 12.20 28.54
CA ALA A 140 12.40 12.82 29.46
C ALA A 140 11.70 13.30 30.75
N THR A 141 12.41 13.27 31.89
CA THR A 141 11.84 13.60 33.22
C THR A 141 11.15 14.97 33.28
N GLY A 142 11.66 15.96 32.55
CA GLY A 142 11.08 17.31 32.51
C GLY A 142 9.84 17.45 31.61
N ASP A 143 9.59 16.47 30.74
CA ASP A 143 8.51 16.43 29.74
C ASP A 143 8.13 17.82 29.16
N PRO A 144 9.09 18.54 28.54
CA PRO A 144 8.89 19.94 28.13
C PRO A 144 7.77 20.11 27.11
N LEU A 145 7.39 19.03 26.41
CA LEU A 145 6.31 19.01 25.41
C LEU A 145 4.99 18.45 25.98
N ARG A 146 4.94 18.00 27.24
CA ARG A 146 3.78 17.33 27.84
C ARG A 146 3.29 16.14 27.02
N LEU A 147 4.20 15.21 26.71
CA LEU A 147 3.98 14.01 25.91
C LEU A 147 3.35 12.86 26.71
N LYS A 148 3.34 12.93 28.05
CA LYS A 148 2.75 11.88 28.88
C LYS A 148 1.27 11.66 28.52
N GLY A 149 0.94 10.44 28.12
CA GLY A 149 -0.41 10.06 27.70
C GLY A 149 -0.77 10.50 26.27
N ILE A 150 0.13 11.20 25.57
CA ILE A 150 0.04 11.47 24.12
C ILE A 150 0.81 10.37 23.38
N VAL A 151 2.08 10.19 23.72
CA VAL A 151 2.90 9.08 23.25
C VAL A 151 2.76 7.95 24.25
N THR A 152 1.97 6.93 23.92
CA THR A 152 1.67 5.81 24.84
C THR A 152 2.59 4.61 24.65
N GLU A 153 3.26 4.54 23.51
CA GLU A 153 4.22 3.49 23.16
C GLU A 153 5.43 4.13 22.47
N THR A 154 6.62 3.57 22.68
CA THR A 154 7.85 3.97 22.00
C THR A 154 8.51 2.75 21.35
N PRO A 155 7.91 2.18 20.28
CA PRO A 155 8.57 1.14 19.52
C PRO A 155 9.82 1.73 18.87
N LEU A 156 10.85 0.91 18.77
CA LEU A 156 11.94 1.20 17.86
C LEU A 156 11.43 0.89 16.46
N PRO A 157 11.44 1.83 15.51
CA PRO A 157 11.41 1.43 14.12
C PRO A 157 12.56 0.44 13.88
N ARG A 158 12.30 -0.61 13.11
CA ARG A 158 13.35 -1.38 12.45
C ARG A 158 13.38 -0.90 11.00
N PRO A 159 14.52 -0.39 10.49
CA PRO A 159 15.79 -0.16 11.19
C PRO A 159 15.72 0.97 12.24
N ALA A 160 16.66 0.95 13.19
CA ALA A 160 16.71 1.86 14.35
C ALA A 160 16.61 3.34 13.94
N PRO A 161 16.02 4.21 14.79
CA PRO A 161 15.79 5.60 14.43
C PRO A 161 17.11 6.40 14.34
N GLN A 162 17.08 7.48 13.57
CA GLN A 162 18.11 8.53 13.59
C GLN A 162 17.77 9.56 14.68
N TRP A 163 18.79 10.19 15.28
CA TRP A 163 18.65 11.17 16.36
C TRP A 163 19.59 12.36 16.17
N LEU A 164 19.34 13.46 16.89
CA LEU A 164 20.12 14.68 16.79
C LEU A 164 21.46 14.40 17.42
N ASP A 165 22.54 14.49 16.66
CA ASP A 165 23.87 14.19 17.17
C ASP A 165 24.34 15.31 18.09
N PRO A 166 24.41 15.10 19.42
CA PRO A 166 24.83 16.15 20.34
C PRO A 166 26.27 16.60 20.06
N LYS A 167 27.10 15.75 19.44
CA LYS A 167 28.49 16.09 19.06
C LYS A 167 28.57 17.11 17.92
N SER A 168 27.47 17.28 17.19
CA SER A 168 27.39 18.28 16.12
C SER A 168 27.09 19.70 16.62
N LEU A 169 26.82 19.87 17.92
CA LEU A 169 26.41 21.13 18.52
C LEU A 169 27.61 21.84 19.19
N PRO A 170 27.77 23.16 19.00
CA PRO A 170 28.81 23.93 19.67
C PRO A 170 28.46 24.19 21.14
N GLN A 171 29.46 24.61 21.94
CA GLN A 171 29.31 24.86 23.38
C GLN A 171 28.21 25.89 23.73
N GLY A 172 27.87 26.79 22.81
CA GLY A 172 26.82 27.81 22.97
C GLY A 172 25.39 27.33 22.71
N VAL A 173 25.18 26.02 22.52
CA VAL A 173 23.88 25.43 22.21
C VAL A 173 23.54 24.40 23.27
N ARG A 174 22.39 24.59 23.93
CA ARG A 174 21.90 23.70 24.97
C ARG A 174 20.74 22.85 24.45
N LEU A 175 20.82 21.54 24.68
CA LEU A 175 19.74 20.60 24.38
C LEU A 175 18.81 20.38 25.57
N ILE A 176 17.51 20.35 25.29
CA ILE A 176 16.48 19.91 26.23
C ILE A 176 15.74 18.72 25.60
N PRO A 177 16.09 17.47 25.94
CA PRO A 177 15.40 16.30 25.45
C PRO A 177 13.94 16.26 25.91
N ALA A 178 13.05 15.82 25.02
CA ALA A 178 11.64 15.53 25.29
C ALA A 178 11.34 14.03 25.14
N LEU A 179 11.96 13.38 24.16
CA LEU A 179 11.90 11.95 23.94
C LEU A 179 13.32 11.41 23.66
N GLY A 180 13.72 10.37 24.40
CA GLY A 180 15.09 9.86 24.41
C GLY A 180 15.91 10.45 25.55
N ASP A 181 17.22 10.24 25.48
CA ASP A 181 18.20 10.70 26.48
C ASP A 181 19.13 11.78 25.91
N ALA A 182 20.01 12.36 26.73
CA ALA A 182 20.92 13.41 26.29
C ALA A 182 21.95 12.95 25.23
N ALA A 183 22.24 11.65 25.15
CA ALA A 183 23.14 11.09 24.15
C ALA A 183 22.41 10.73 22.84
N ARG A 184 21.10 10.42 22.93
CA ARG A 184 20.23 10.02 21.81
C ARG A 184 18.87 10.71 21.88
N PRO A 185 18.81 12.05 21.69
CA PRO A 185 17.56 12.78 21.68
C PRO A 185 16.82 12.55 20.35
N LEU A 186 15.70 11.83 20.39
CA LEU A 186 14.81 11.68 19.24
C LEU A 186 13.95 12.92 19.04
N VAL A 187 13.52 13.53 20.15
CA VAL A 187 12.78 14.79 20.15
C VAL A 187 13.43 15.70 21.18
N ALA A 188 13.80 16.91 20.79
CA ALA A 188 14.45 17.87 21.69
C ALA A 188 14.20 19.32 21.27
N LEU A 189 14.29 20.22 22.25
CA LEU A 189 14.47 21.64 22.00
C LEU A 189 15.96 21.95 21.88
N VAL A 190 16.32 22.82 20.95
CA VAL A 190 17.68 23.30 20.71
C VAL A 190 17.71 24.78 21.07
N VAL A 191 18.37 25.14 22.17
CA VAL A 191 18.42 26.51 22.70
C VAL A 191 19.74 27.14 22.32
N HIS A 192 19.69 28.22 21.53
CA HIS A 192 20.88 28.95 21.08
C HIS A 192 21.22 30.06 22.06
N GLU A 193 22.21 29.83 22.91
CA GLU A 193 22.62 30.76 23.98
C GLU A 193 23.68 31.77 23.50
N SER A 194 24.46 31.40 22.48
CA SER A 194 25.45 32.29 21.87
C SER A 194 25.65 31.99 20.37
N GLY A 195 26.48 32.81 19.70
CA GLY A 195 26.75 32.66 18.27
C GLY A 195 25.70 33.36 17.37
N PRO A 196 25.68 33.03 16.07
CA PRO A 196 24.89 33.77 15.07
C PRO A 196 23.37 33.63 15.22
N PHE A 197 22.90 32.66 16.02
CA PHE A 197 21.48 32.38 16.24
C PHE A 197 21.05 32.64 17.70
N ALA A 198 21.85 33.38 18.47
CA ALA A 198 21.61 33.60 19.89
C ALA A 198 20.20 34.18 20.18
N GLY A 199 19.46 33.48 21.03
CA GLY A 199 18.08 33.80 21.40
C GLY A 199 17.01 33.04 20.61
N ALA A 200 17.38 32.28 19.58
CA ALA A 200 16.48 31.33 18.94
C ALA A 200 16.31 30.05 19.79
N VAL A 201 15.15 29.42 19.67
CA VAL A 201 14.89 28.09 20.21
C VAL A 201 14.19 27.27 19.15
N ASP A 202 14.84 26.20 18.70
CA ASP A 202 14.32 25.30 17.69
C ASP A 202 13.77 24.04 18.33
N ALA A 203 13.08 23.24 17.53
CA ALA A 203 12.69 21.89 17.93
C ALA A 203 12.93 20.87 16.83
N TRP A 204 13.44 19.72 17.26
CA TRP A 204 13.59 18.51 16.48
C TRP A 204 12.52 17.52 16.88
N THR A 205 11.77 17.02 15.91
CA THR A 205 10.72 16.01 16.11
C THR A 205 10.96 14.80 15.21
N PHE A 206 10.26 13.70 15.50
CA PHE A 206 10.57 12.39 14.95
C PHE A 206 9.31 11.63 14.55
N ARG A 207 9.43 10.77 13.53
CA ARG A 207 8.36 9.86 13.09
C ARG A 207 8.30 8.64 13.99
N LEU A 208 7.23 8.48 14.76
CA LEU A 208 7.08 7.42 15.77
C LEU A 208 6.81 5.98 15.23
N GLY A 209 6.79 5.78 13.91
CA GLY A 209 6.55 4.48 13.27
C GLY A 209 5.07 4.18 13.03
N GLN A 210 4.79 3.08 12.31
CA GLN A 210 3.43 2.72 11.88
C GLN A 210 2.60 2.13 13.02
N ARG A 211 1.51 2.83 13.38
CA ARG A 211 0.53 2.43 14.40
C ARG A 211 -0.75 3.24 14.27
N ASP A 212 -1.77 2.92 15.07
CA ASP A 212 -3.08 3.57 14.99
C ASP A 212 -3.00 5.09 15.08
N ARG A 213 -2.26 5.60 16.06
CA ARG A 213 -2.18 7.03 16.35
C ARG A 213 -1.02 7.74 15.65
N GLU A 214 -0.34 7.13 14.68
CA GLU A 214 0.87 7.71 14.07
C GLU A 214 0.63 9.15 13.57
N GLY A 215 -0.43 9.39 12.80
CA GLY A 215 -0.75 10.72 12.29
C GLY A 215 -1.03 11.73 13.40
N TYR A 216 -1.87 11.37 14.37
CA TYR A 216 -2.18 12.21 15.54
C TYR A 216 -0.94 12.51 16.38
N GLU A 217 -0.16 11.49 16.75
CA GLU A 217 1.03 11.67 17.58
C GLU A 217 2.12 12.48 16.86
N SER A 218 2.32 12.29 15.55
CA SER A 218 3.26 13.08 14.76
C SER A 218 2.84 14.56 14.72
N GLN A 219 1.55 14.83 14.52
CA GLN A 219 0.99 16.18 14.58
C GLN A 219 1.15 16.79 15.99
N GLN A 220 0.84 16.02 17.04
CA GLN A 220 0.99 16.49 18.42
C GLN A 220 2.45 16.77 18.78
N LEU A 221 3.40 15.95 18.34
CA LEU A 221 4.83 16.21 18.54
C LEU A 221 5.22 17.58 17.97
N VAL A 222 4.87 17.86 16.73
CA VAL A 222 5.21 19.12 16.03
C VAL A 222 4.53 20.34 16.67
N VAL A 223 3.23 20.25 16.96
CA VAL A 223 2.50 21.40 17.52
C VAL A 223 2.89 21.66 18.98
N ARG A 224 3.10 20.62 19.80
CA ARG A 224 3.60 20.76 21.17
C ARG A 224 5.04 21.26 21.22
N ALA A 225 5.89 20.80 20.30
CA ALA A 225 7.24 21.31 20.12
C ALA A 225 7.23 22.82 19.80
N THR A 226 6.29 23.27 18.98
CA THR A 226 6.09 24.70 18.67
C THR A 226 5.74 25.50 19.93
N VAL A 227 4.78 25.03 20.74
CA VAL A 227 4.43 25.67 22.02
C VAL A 227 5.64 25.74 22.95
N ALA A 228 6.35 24.62 23.13
CA ALA A 228 7.47 24.52 24.05
C ALA A 228 8.66 25.39 23.61
N ALA A 229 9.00 25.39 22.32
CA ALA A 229 10.06 26.23 21.76
C ALA A 229 9.75 27.73 21.96
N LEU A 230 8.52 28.15 21.66
CA LEU A 230 8.10 29.55 21.83
C LEU A 230 8.04 29.98 23.30
N ALA A 231 7.62 29.10 24.20
CA ALA A 231 7.67 29.34 25.64
C ALA A 231 9.11 29.46 26.15
N GLN A 232 10.00 28.55 25.73
CA GLN A 232 11.42 28.56 26.08
C GLN A 232 12.16 29.79 25.51
N ALA A 233 11.72 30.30 24.35
CA ALA A 233 12.21 31.54 23.75
C ALA A 233 11.64 32.82 24.40
N GLY A 234 10.78 32.70 25.42
CA GLY A 234 10.13 33.83 26.08
C GLY A 234 9.06 34.53 25.23
N LYS A 235 8.58 33.89 24.16
CA LYS A 235 7.56 34.42 23.25
C LYS A 235 6.12 34.07 23.66
N LEU A 236 5.97 33.25 24.70
CA LEU A 236 4.69 32.94 25.34
C LEU A 236 4.82 33.14 26.85
N SER A 237 3.81 33.73 27.47
CA SER A 237 3.67 33.73 28.93
C SER A 237 3.35 32.32 29.45
N VAL A 238 3.53 32.11 30.76
CA VAL A 238 3.15 30.86 31.44
C VAL A 238 1.65 30.54 31.25
N SER A 239 0.80 31.58 31.29
CA SER A 239 -0.65 31.43 31.09
C SER A 239 -1.00 31.01 29.66
N GLU A 240 -0.39 31.65 28.66
CA GLU A 240 -0.59 31.30 27.24
C GLU A 240 -0.10 29.88 26.95
N THR A 241 1.08 29.52 27.45
CA THR A 241 1.66 28.17 27.34
C THR A 241 0.73 27.12 27.95
N THR A 242 0.22 27.38 29.16
CA THR A 242 -0.71 26.48 29.84
C THR A 242 -2.05 26.36 29.11
N SER A 243 -2.55 27.47 28.55
CA SER A 243 -3.78 27.50 27.75
C SER A 243 -3.62 26.70 26.45
N ALA A 244 -2.50 26.87 25.74
CA ALA A 244 -2.20 26.16 24.50
C ALA A 244 -2.13 24.65 24.71
N PHE A 245 -1.36 24.18 25.70
CA PHE A 245 -1.29 22.75 26.01
C PHE A 245 -2.65 22.17 26.42
N ARG A 246 -3.44 22.88 27.22
CA ARG A 246 -4.78 22.44 27.61
C ARG A 246 -5.73 22.28 26.41
N ARG A 247 -5.64 23.19 25.44
CA ARG A 247 -6.42 23.11 24.19
C ARG A 247 -5.98 21.92 23.35
N LEU A 248 -4.68 21.65 23.27
CA LEU A 248 -4.14 20.46 22.59
C LEU A 248 -4.53 19.15 23.29
N ASP A 249 -4.56 19.13 24.63
CA ASP A 249 -5.01 17.96 25.41
C ASP A 249 -6.50 17.65 25.16
N ALA A 250 -7.30 18.65 24.82
CA ALA A 250 -8.72 18.53 24.51
C ALA A 250 -9.02 18.10 23.07
N LEU A 251 -8.01 18.03 22.19
CA LEU A 251 -8.20 17.53 20.83
C LEU A 251 -8.58 16.04 20.85
N PRO A 252 -9.52 15.61 19.99
CA PRO A 252 -10.01 14.24 19.97
C PRO A 252 -8.86 13.28 19.62
N ARG A 253 -8.74 12.21 20.41
CA ARG A 253 -7.72 11.18 20.21
C ARG A 253 -8.28 10.05 19.34
N PRO A 254 -7.55 9.59 18.32
CA PRO A 254 -7.95 8.41 17.57
C PRO A 254 -8.02 7.16 18.43
N ALA A 255 -8.80 6.18 17.99
CA ALA A 255 -8.93 4.90 18.66
C ALA A 255 -7.65 4.08 18.54
N VAL A 256 -7.38 3.23 19.53
CA VAL A 256 -6.36 2.18 19.43
C VAL A 256 -7.11 0.86 19.27
N TYR A 257 -6.71 0.07 18.29
CA TYR A 257 -7.30 -1.21 17.94
C TYR A 257 -6.39 -2.34 18.43
N SER A 258 -6.70 -2.80 19.64
CA SER A 258 -6.18 -4.02 20.24
C SER A 258 -7.37 -4.88 20.72
N ASP A 259 -7.17 -6.19 20.81
CA ASP A 259 -8.21 -7.14 21.29
C ASP A 259 -9.55 -7.04 20.53
N VAL A 260 -9.50 -6.68 19.25
CA VAL A 260 -10.68 -6.55 18.39
C VAL A 260 -11.33 -7.92 18.20
N VAL A 261 -12.65 -7.97 18.43
CA VAL A 261 -13.49 -9.11 18.08
C VAL A 261 -14.24 -8.77 16.81
N LEU A 262 -13.93 -9.49 15.73
CA LEU A 262 -14.60 -9.32 14.45
C LEU A 262 -15.99 -9.96 14.48
N PRO A 263 -16.95 -9.44 13.70
CA PRO A 263 -18.27 -10.06 13.62
C PRO A 263 -18.17 -11.43 12.92
N THR A 264 -18.94 -12.38 13.41
CA THR A 264 -19.16 -13.67 12.75
C THR A 264 -20.41 -13.57 11.89
N VAL A 265 -20.24 -13.53 10.57
CA VAL A 265 -21.36 -13.44 9.62
C VAL A 265 -21.36 -14.69 8.75
N PRO A 266 -22.47 -15.42 8.57
CA PRO A 266 -22.50 -16.56 7.65
C PRO A 266 -22.14 -16.13 6.22
N ARG A 267 -21.15 -16.79 5.63
CA ARG A 267 -20.81 -16.58 4.22
C ARG A 267 -21.90 -17.21 3.35
N ARG A 268 -22.45 -16.43 2.42
CA ARG A 268 -23.60 -16.83 1.57
C ARG A 268 -23.21 -17.69 0.37
N TYR A 269 -21.93 -17.92 0.17
CA TYR A 269 -21.35 -18.65 -0.95
C TYR A 269 -20.15 -19.48 -0.45
N SER A 270 -19.89 -20.62 -1.09
CA SER A 270 -18.86 -21.59 -0.68
C SER A 270 -17.44 -21.18 -1.08
N THR A 271 -17.32 -20.24 -2.01
CA THR A 271 -16.07 -19.66 -2.49
C THR A 271 -15.54 -18.55 -1.58
N PHE A 272 -14.30 -18.13 -1.79
CA PHE A 272 -13.71 -17.02 -1.04
C PHE A 272 -14.26 -15.67 -1.54
N GLN A 273 -14.54 -15.57 -2.84
CA GLN A 273 -15.16 -14.41 -3.49
C GLN A 273 -16.62 -14.70 -3.88
N PRO A 274 -17.50 -13.68 -3.98
CA PRO A 274 -18.82 -13.85 -4.60
C PRO A 274 -18.68 -14.31 -6.05
N LYS A 275 -19.30 -15.43 -6.38
CA LYS A 275 -19.51 -15.87 -7.76
C LYS A 275 -20.88 -15.41 -8.23
N LEU A 276 -20.95 -14.94 -9.47
CA LEU A 276 -22.20 -14.55 -10.10
C LEU A 276 -22.90 -15.80 -10.66
N PRO A 277 -24.19 -15.71 -11.05
CA PRO A 277 -24.86 -16.79 -11.76
C PRO A 277 -24.14 -17.13 -13.09
N PRO A 278 -24.32 -18.34 -13.65
CA PRO A 278 -23.80 -18.67 -14.97
C PRO A 278 -24.20 -17.65 -16.04
N PRO A 279 -23.29 -17.25 -16.94
CA PRO A 279 -23.61 -16.30 -17.99
C PRO A 279 -24.70 -16.85 -18.90
N ALA A 280 -25.50 -15.96 -19.48
CA ALA A 280 -26.40 -16.31 -20.56
C ALA A 280 -25.60 -16.90 -21.72
N ARG A 281 -26.21 -17.85 -22.43
CA ARG A 281 -25.60 -18.49 -23.60
C ARG A 281 -25.16 -17.45 -24.64
N GLN A 282 -26.01 -16.49 -24.98
CA GLN A 282 -25.66 -15.36 -25.85
C GLN A 282 -25.49 -14.09 -25.03
N LEU A 283 -24.33 -13.44 -25.17
CA LEU A 283 -24.03 -12.15 -24.53
C LEU A 283 -24.26 -11.00 -25.51
N HIS A 284 -24.79 -9.88 -25.01
CA HIS A 284 -24.74 -8.60 -25.70
C HIS A 284 -23.33 -8.02 -25.57
N VAL A 285 -22.63 -7.89 -26.70
CA VAL A 285 -21.24 -7.41 -26.75
C VAL A 285 -21.17 -6.07 -27.44
N ALA A 286 -20.62 -5.07 -26.75
CA ALA A 286 -20.41 -3.74 -27.33
C ALA A 286 -18.96 -3.27 -27.13
N ASP A 287 -18.42 -2.60 -28.14
CA ASP A 287 -17.11 -1.96 -28.06
C ASP A 287 -17.25 -0.58 -27.44
N ILE A 288 -16.61 -0.37 -26.29
CA ILE A 288 -16.63 0.89 -25.56
C ILE A 288 -15.24 1.53 -25.46
N ARG A 289 -14.24 1.01 -26.19
CA ARG A 289 -12.85 1.50 -26.16
C ARG A 289 -12.76 3.01 -26.36
N LYS A 290 -13.59 3.54 -27.28
CA LYS A 290 -13.62 4.94 -27.71
C LYS A 290 -14.48 5.86 -26.82
N LEU A 291 -15.20 5.32 -25.84
CA LEU A 291 -16.03 6.15 -24.95
C LEU A 291 -15.17 6.88 -23.92
N THR A 292 -15.71 7.98 -23.39
CA THR A 292 -15.06 8.72 -22.31
C THR A 292 -15.03 7.90 -21.01
N PRO A 293 -14.09 8.17 -20.08
CA PRO A 293 -14.07 7.49 -18.78
C PRO A 293 -15.41 7.52 -18.05
N ASP A 294 -16.11 8.66 -18.08
CA ASP A 294 -17.40 8.82 -17.39
C ASP A 294 -18.52 7.99 -18.03
N GLU A 295 -18.50 7.85 -19.36
CA GLU A 295 -19.43 6.97 -20.08
C GLU A 295 -19.14 5.49 -19.83
N LYS A 296 -17.86 5.10 -19.75
CA LYS A 296 -17.46 3.74 -19.37
C LYS A 296 -17.95 3.38 -17.97
N VAL A 297 -17.71 4.24 -16.98
CA VAL A 297 -18.21 4.04 -15.59
C VAL A 297 -19.73 3.91 -15.55
N PHE A 298 -20.43 4.75 -16.30
CA PHE A 298 -21.88 4.68 -16.42
C PHE A 298 -22.34 3.34 -17.01
N LEU A 299 -21.72 2.86 -18.08
CA LEU A 299 -22.04 1.56 -18.68
C LEU A 299 -21.63 0.38 -17.81
N PHE A 300 -20.50 0.42 -17.11
CA PHE A 300 -20.14 -0.62 -16.13
C PHE A 300 -21.16 -0.72 -14.99
N SER A 301 -21.78 0.40 -14.60
CA SER A 301 -22.89 0.35 -13.64
C SER A 301 -24.10 -0.38 -14.21
N LEU A 302 -24.45 -0.15 -15.48
CA LEU A 302 -25.51 -0.93 -16.16
C LEU A 302 -25.14 -2.42 -16.23
N GLN A 303 -23.92 -2.73 -16.67
CA GLN A 303 -23.41 -4.10 -16.76
C GLN A 303 -23.53 -4.83 -15.42
N GLY A 304 -23.08 -4.22 -14.32
CA GLY A 304 -23.16 -4.82 -12.99
C GLY A 304 -24.59 -5.06 -12.51
N LEU A 305 -25.53 -4.16 -12.82
CA LEU A 305 -26.93 -4.34 -12.47
C LEU A 305 -27.58 -5.47 -13.26
N VAL A 306 -27.38 -5.49 -14.57
CA VAL A 306 -27.92 -6.51 -15.47
C VAL A 306 -27.33 -7.88 -15.16
N ASN A 307 -26.01 -7.95 -14.94
CA ASN A 307 -25.29 -9.21 -14.77
C ASN A 307 -25.48 -9.85 -13.39
N ARG A 308 -26.01 -9.11 -12.41
CA ARG A 308 -26.30 -9.62 -11.07
C ARG A 308 -27.26 -10.80 -11.07
N THR A 309 -28.29 -10.76 -11.91
CA THR A 309 -29.34 -11.79 -11.98
C THR A 309 -28.97 -12.90 -12.94
N GLN A 310 -28.41 -12.53 -14.09
CA GLN A 310 -27.78 -13.42 -15.05
C GLN A 310 -26.84 -12.56 -15.92
N PRO A 311 -25.54 -12.88 -16.02
CA PRO A 311 -24.63 -12.14 -16.88
C PRO A 311 -25.06 -12.17 -18.35
N ARG A 312 -25.35 -11.00 -18.91
CA ARG A 312 -25.90 -10.80 -20.27
C ARG A 312 -25.18 -9.70 -21.06
N ILE A 313 -24.43 -8.82 -20.40
CA ILE A 313 -23.65 -7.75 -21.03
C ILE A 313 -22.16 -8.03 -20.86
N TYR A 314 -21.40 -7.88 -21.94
CA TYR A 314 -19.94 -7.93 -21.96
C TYR A 314 -19.41 -6.77 -22.78
N PHE A 315 -18.42 -6.03 -22.27
CA PHE A 315 -17.90 -4.86 -22.93
C PHE A 315 -16.45 -5.07 -23.36
N LEU A 316 -16.12 -4.66 -24.59
CA LEU A 316 -14.74 -4.63 -25.06
C LEU A 316 -14.14 -3.28 -24.67
N THR A 317 -13.18 -3.31 -23.76
CA THR A 317 -12.49 -2.13 -23.23
C THR A 317 -11.04 -2.06 -23.68
N ASP A 318 -10.50 -3.18 -24.15
CA ASP A 318 -9.24 -3.36 -24.86
C ASP A 318 -9.26 -4.69 -25.66
N ASP A 319 -8.11 -5.10 -26.18
CA ASP A 319 -7.98 -6.31 -27.00
C ASP A 319 -7.97 -7.61 -26.18
N ASP A 320 -7.57 -7.57 -24.90
CA ASP A 320 -7.58 -8.75 -24.03
C ASP A 320 -9.02 -9.21 -23.77
N ASP A 321 -9.98 -8.28 -23.68
CA ASP A 321 -11.40 -8.62 -23.56
C ASP A 321 -11.91 -9.45 -24.74
N THR A 322 -11.39 -9.23 -25.95
CA THR A 322 -11.78 -10.00 -27.14
C THR A 322 -11.29 -11.43 -27.01
N LEU A 323 -10.02 -11.62 -26.61
CA LEU A 323 -9.45 -12.95 -26.40
C LEU A 323 -10.24 -13.73 -25.34
N TRP A 324 -10.56 -13.10 -24.21
CA TRP A 324 -11.26 -13.81 -23.13
C TRP A 324 -12.73 -14.10 -23.45
N LEU A 325 -13.35 -13.30 -24.32
CA LEU A 325 -14.66 -13.60 -24.87
C LEU A 325 -14.62 -14.82 -25.78
N ASP A 326 -13.60 -14.93 -26.64
CA ASP A 326 -13.39 -16.11 -27.49
C ASP A 326 -13.10 -17.36 -26.65
N GLU A 327 -12.34 -17.20 -25.57
CA GLU A 327 -12.05 -18.31 -24.65
C GLU A 327 -13.29 -18.77 -23.87
N LEU A 328 -14.17 -17.85 -23.48
CA LEU A 328 -15.48 -18.20 -22.93
C LEU A 328 -16.31 -19.03 -23.92
N GLN A 329 -16.24 -18.74 -25.22
CA GLN A 329 -16.93 -19.53 -26.24
C GLN A 329 -16.25 -20.90 -26.45
N ARG A 330 -14.93 -20.93 -26.57
CA ARG A 330 -14.14 -22.16 -26.78
C ARG A 330 -14.33 -23.16 -25.66
N GLN A 331 -14.38 -22.69 -24.41
CA GLN A 331 -14.63 -23.54 -23.23
C GLN A 331 -16.12 -23.88 -23.03
N GLY A 332 -17.01 -23.44 -23.93
CA GLY A 332 -18.43 -23.73 -23.88
C GLY A 332 -19.20 -22.96 -22.82
N ALA A 333 -18.63 -21.91 -22.22
CA ALA A 333 -19.34 -21.06 -21.26
C ALA A 333 -20.40 -20.16 -21.93
N THR A 334 -20.14 -19.75 -23.18
CA THR A 334 -21.06 -18.94 -24.00
C THR A 334 -21.12 -19.44 -25.45
N ASP A 335 -22.09 -18.96 -26.22
CA ASP A 335 -22.25 -19.11 -27.67
C ASP A 335 -21.79 -17.82 -28.36
N LYS A 336 -21.94 -17.77 -29.70
CA LYS A 336 -21.68 -16.58 -30.49
C LYS A 336 -22.42 -15.35 -29.92
N PRO A 337 -21.73 -14.21 -29.73
CA PRO A 337 -22.33 -13.02 -29.13
C PRO A 337 -23.28 -12.26 -30.05
N LEU A 338 -24.17 -11.48 -29.44
CA LEU A 338 -24.99 -10.46 -30.09
C LEU A 338 -24.22 -9.14 -30.10
N MET A 339 -23.65 -8.78 -31.25
CA MET A 339 -22.90 -7.52 -31.38
C MET A 339 -23.85 -6.32 -31.35
N VAL A 340 -23.55 -5.35 -30.48
CA VAL A 340 -24.32 -4.13 -30.26
C VAL A 340 -23.50 -2.95 -30.76
N SER A 341 -24.00 -2.27 -31.80
CA SER A 341 -23.31 -1.14 -32.44
C SER A 341 -23.36 0.15 -31.63
N ASP A 342 -24.47 0.40 -30.93
CA ASP A 342 -24.62 1.52 -30.00
C ASP A 342 -24.70 0.98 -28.57
N PRO A 343 -23.63 1.10 -27.75
CA PRO A 343 -23.63 0.63 -26.37
C PRO A 343 -24.75 1.23 -25.50
N PHE A 344 -25.21 2.46 -25.79
CA PHE A 344 -26.25 3.12 -25.00
C PHE A 344 -27.66 2.60 -25.29
N SER A 345 -27.87 1.91 -26.42
CA SER A 345 -29.15 1.24 -26.72
C SER A 345 -29.52 0.19 -25.66
N LEU A 346 -28.53 -0.37 -24.97
CA LEU A 346 -28.72 -1.31 -23.87
C LEU A 346 -29.52 -0.74 -22.69
N LEU A 347 -29.56 0.59 -22.53
CA LEU A 347 -30.38 1.24 -21.50
C LEU A 347 -31.87 0.98 -21.71
N GLU A 348 -32.33 0.95 -22.96
CA GLU A 348 -33.74 0.67 -23.27
C GLU A 348 -34.00 -0.83 -23.16
N THR A 349 -33.10 -1.66 -23.69
CA THR A 349 -33.16 -3.13 -23.60
C THR A 349 -33.31 -3.61 -22.15
N PHE A 350 -32.58 -2.99 -21.23
CA PHE A 350 -32.52 -3.38 -19.81
C PHE A 350 -33.14 -2.34 -18.87
N LYS A 351 -34.11 -1.55 -19.34
CA LYS A 351 -34.73 -0.46 -18.54
C LYS A 351 -35.31 -0.87 -17.19
N ASN A 352 -35.68 -2.15 -17.03
CA ASN A 352 -36.26 -2.69 -15.81
C ASN A 352 -35.21 -3.12 -14.76
N GLU A 353 -33.92 -3.11 -15.11
CA GLU A 353 -32.83 -3.58 -14.25
C GLU A 353 -32.24 -2.44 -13.39
N TYR A 354 -32.62 -1.19 -13.66
CA TYR A 354 -32.20 0.00 -12.89
C TYR A 354 -33.38 0.91 -12.56
N ARG A 355 -33.22 1.74 -11.52
CA ARG A 355 -34.29 2.59 -10.95
C ARG A 355 -34.08 4.09 -11.13
N GLY A 356 -32.95 4.50 -11.70
CA GLY A 356 -32.56 5.88 -11.92
C GLY A 356 -31.06 6.05 -11.79
N ALA A 357 -30.62 7.27 -11.48
CA ALA A 357 -29.21 7.62 -11.37
C ALA A 357 -28.81 8.09 -9.96
N VAL A 358 -27.55 7.88 -9.62
CA VAL A 358 -26.83 8.56 -8.53
C VAL A 358 -25.82 9.54 -9.11
N VAL A 359 -25.77 10.77 -8.58
CA VAL A 359 -24.85 11.83 -9.02
C VAL A 359 -23.75 12.07 -7.99
N CYS A 360 -22.49 12.13 -8.45
CA CYS A 360 -21.31 12.38 -7.63
C CYS A 360 -21.13 13.86 -7.26
N ASP A 361 -20.34 14.13 -6.22
CA ASP A 361 -19.92 15.47 -5.82
C ASP A 361 -18.48 15.76 -6.29
N PRO A 362 -18.26 16.70 -7.22
CA PRO A 362 -16.90 17.05 -7.66
C PRO A 362 -16.07 17.72 -6.55
N LYS A 363 -16.69 18.19 -5.45
CA LYS A 363 -15.98 18.79 -4.30
C LYS A 363 -15.48 17.76 -3.28
N VAL A 364 -15.82 16.49 -3.47
CA VAL A 364 -15.38 15.38 -2.61
C VAL A 364 -14.87 14.24 -3.48
N TYR A 365 -13.55 14.08 -3.51
CA TYR A 365 -12.86 13.13 -4.39
C TYR A 365 -13.37 11.69 -4.21
N ALA A 366 -13.66 11.27 -2.98
CA ALA A 366 -14.18 9.94 -2.67
C ALA A 366 -15.69 9.76 -2.93
N SER A 367 -16.42 10.79 -3.38
CA SER A 367 -17.86 10.67 -3.65
C SER A 367 -18.23 9.61 -4.70
N PRO A 368 -17.42 9.32 -5.74
CA PRO A 368 -17.69 8.21 -6.65
C PRO A 368 -17.68 6.84 -5.95
N CYS A 369 -16.87 6.64 -4.91
CA CYS A 369 -16.86 5.40 -4.12
C CYS A 369 -18.22 5.17 -3.42
N VAL A 370 -18.81 6.25 -2.88
CA VAL A 370 -20.17 6.23 -2.31
C VAL A 370 -21.21 5.94 -3.39
N ALA A 371 -21.10 6.58 -4.56
CA ALA A 371 -22.00 6.39 -5.69
C ALA A 371 -22.02 4.93 -6.18
N VAL A 372 -20.86 4.30 -6.35
CA VAL A 372 -20.75 2.87 -6.74
C VAL A 372 -21.38 1.95 -5.69
N THR A 373 -21.12 2.22 -4.41
CA THR A 373 -21.71 1.43 -3.32
C THR A 373 -23.24 1.54 -3.33
N LEU A 374 -23.78 2.76 -3.51
CA LEU A 374 -25.23 3.00 -3.63
C LEU A 374 -25.82 2.38 -4.91
N ALA A 375 -25.12 2.44 -6.03
CA ALA A 375 -25.54 1.83 -7.29
C ALA A 375 -25.82 0.33 -7.10
N GLY A 376 -24.92 -0.37 -6.42
CA GLY A 376 -25.12 -1.77 -6.03
C GLY A 376 -26.37 -1.99 -5.16
N GLN A 377 -26.52 -1.19 -4.11
CA GLN A 377 -27.56 -1.40 -3.09
C GLN A 377 -28.97 -0.97 -3.53
N GLU A 378 -29.07 0.09 -4.34
CA GLU A 378 -30.34 0.74 -4.71
C GLU A 378 -30.69 0.58 -6.19
N SER A 379 -29.85 -0.14 -6.94
CA SER A 379 -30.02 -0.38 -8.39
C SER A 379 -30.04 0.91 -9.20
N LEU A 380 -29.02 1.75 -8.99
CA LEU A 380 -28.87 3.05 -9.64
C LEU A 380 -27.70 3.03 -10.61
N LEU A 381 -27.81 3.78 -11.70
CA LEU A 381 -26.70 4.03 -12.63
C LEU A 381 -25.80 5.14 -12.09
N VAL A 382 -24.48 4.96 -12.19
CA VAL A 382 -23.50 5.94 -11.71
C VAL A 382 -23.31 7.03 -12.76
N CYS A 383 -23.70 8.27 -12.44
CA CYS A 383 -23.45 9.43 -13.28
C CYS A 383 -22.52 10.41 -12.55
N LYS A 384 -21.26 10.56 -13.01
CA LYS A 384 -20.34 11.52 -12.37
C LYS A 384 -20.84 12.98 -12.43
N THR A 385 -21.70 13.31 -13.39
CA THR A 385 -22.30 14.65 -13.53
C THR A 385 -23.83 14.60 -13.73
N PRO A 386 -24.59 15.64 -13.33
CA PRO A 386 -26.01 15.76 -13.66
C PRO A 386 -26.29 15.80 -15.17
N ALA A 387 -25.34 16.31 -15.96
CA ALA A 387 -25.47 16.41 -17.41
C ALA A 387 -25.60 15.03 -18.07
N LEU A 388 -24.84 14.04 -17.59
CA LEU A 388 -24.92 12.67 -18.09
C LEU A 388 -26.29 12.03 -17.78
N ALA A 389 -26.81 12.22 -16.55
CA ALA A 389 -28.15 11.75 -16.20
C ALA A 389 -29.24 12.41 -17.07
N LYS A 390 -29.13 13.73 -17.32
CA LYS A 390 -30.03 14.47 -18.20
C LYS A 390 -29.96 13.97 -19.65
N ARG A 391 -28.76 13.72 -20.18
CA ARG A 391 -28.54 13.20 -21.55
C ARG A 391 -29.32 11.92 -21.81
N HIS A 392 -29.34 11.02 -20.82
CA HIS A 392 -30.02 9.73 -20.90
C HIS A 392 -31.43 9.73 -20.27
N LYS A 393 -32.00 10.92 -19.99
CA LYS A 393 -33.37 11.09 -19.45
C LYS A 393 -33.61 10.30 -18.14
N LEU A 394 -32.59 10.18 -17.31
CA LEU A 394 -32.66 9.43 -16.05
C LEU A 394 -33.14 10.32 -14.89
N ALA A 395 -34.05 9.80 -14.09
CA ALA A 395 -34.40 10.42 -12.81
C ALA A 395 -33.21 10.31 -11.83
N ILE A 396 -32.71 11.44 -11.33
CA ILE A 396 -31.71 11.46 -10.26
C ILE A 396 -32.41 11.06 -8.96
N LYS A 397 -32.15 9.85 -8.47
CA LYS A 397 -32.73 9.33 -7.22
C LYS A 397 -31.90 9.75 -6.01
N THR A 398 -30.59 9.86 -6.20
CA THR A 398 -29.66 10.28 -5.15
C THR A 398 -28.67 11.30 -5.72
N ASP A 399 -28.56 12.45 -5.06
CA ASP A 399 -27.61 13.51 -5.40
C ASP A 399 -26.65 13.72 -4.23
N LEU A 400 -25.37 13.39 -4.44
CA LEU A 400 -24.34 13.45 -3.41
C LEU A 400 -23.74 14.85 -3.25
N ARG A 401 -24.08 15.80 -4.14
CA ARG A 401 -23.53 17.16 -4.09
C ARG A 401 -23.90 17.86 -2.79
N GLY A 402 -22.89 18.36 -2.08
CA GLY A 402 -23.05 19.05 -0.79
C GLY A 402 -23.43 18.14 0.37
N LYS A 403 -23.37 16.80 0.22
CA LYS A 403 -23.73 15.85 1.29
C LYS A 403 -22.59 15.56 2.27
N PHE A 404 -21.35 15.78 1.85
CA PHE A 404 -20.16 15.49 2.65
C PHE A 404 -19.23 16.69 2.68
N ALA A 405 -18.62 16.94 3.84
CA ALA A 405 -17.63 18.00 3.98
C ALA A 405 -16.27 17.62 3.35
N ASN A 406 -15.92 16.33 3.37
CA ASN A 406 -14.65 15.79 2.91
C ASN A 406 -14.75 14.27 2.68
N ASN A 407 -13.65 13.65 2.24
CA ASN A 407 -13.57 12.21 1.97
C ASN A 407 -13.80 11.36 3.22
N ALA A 408 -13.28 11.77 4.39
CA ALA A 408 -13.51 11.07 5.65
C ALA A 408 -15.01 11.01 6.01
N ALA A 409 -15.76 12.09 5.78
CA ALA A 409 -17.22 12.09 5.96
C ALA A 409 -17.94 11.14 4.98
N ALA A 410 -17.48 11.05 3.73
CA ALA A 410 -18.00 10.10 2.75
C ALA A 410 -17.72 8.64 3.17
N LEU A 411 -16.51 8.33 3.64
CA LEU A 411 -16.15 7.00 4.12
C LEU A 411 -16.92 6.62 5.40
N ARG A 412 -17.11 7.58 6.31
CA ARG A 412 -17.97 7.41 7.49
C ARG A 412 -19.39 7.03 7.11
N PHE A 413 -19.93 7.64 6.05
CA PHE A 413 -21.27 7.31 5.55
C PHE A 413 -21.34 5.86 5.05
N ILE A 414 -20.32 5.39 4.32
CA ILE A 414 -20.22 3.96 3.95
C ILE A 414 -20.23 3.09 5.21
N ARG A 415 -19.32 3.35 6.15
CA ARG A 415 -19.12 2.58 7.38
C ARG A 415 -20.34 2.56 8.31
N THR A 416 -21.19 3.59 8.28
CA THR A 416 -22.29 3.74 9.26
C THR A 416 -23.68 3.58 8.67
N LYS A 417 -23.86 3.88 7.38
CA LYS A 417 -25.18 3.85 6.72
C LYS A 417 -25.29 2.77 5.65
N LEU A 418 -24.21 2.49 4.92
CA LEU A 418 -24.24 1.53 3.80
C LEU A 418 -23.79 0.12 4.19
N ILE A 419 -22.99 -0.01 5.26
CA ILE A 419 -22.43 -1.30 5.70
C ILE A 419 -23.48 -2.39 5.98
N ALA A 420 -24.72 -2.02 6.33
CA ALA A 420 -25.75 -3.00 6.65
C ALA A 420 -26.30 -3.75 5.41
N LYS A 421 -26.15 -3.16 4.22
CA LYS A 421 -26.73 -3.68 2.96
C LYS A 421 -25.69 -4.19 1.96
N GLN A 422 -24.41 -4.02 2.25
CA GLN A 422 -23.33 -4.52 1.40
C GLN A 422 -23.13 -6.03 1.57
N ASP A 423 -22.33 -6.62 0.68
CA ASP A 423 -21.71 -7.91 0.99
C ASP A 423 -20.68 -7.75 2.13
N PRO A 424 -20.82 -8.49 3.24
CA PRO A 424 -19.94 -8.32 4.40
C PRO A 424 -18.52 -8.82 4.14
N TYR A 425 -18.30 -9.67 3.14
CA TYR A 425 -17.02 -10.29 2.83
C TYR A 425 -16.32 -9.65 1.63
N LEU A 426 -16.91 -8.63 0.98
CA LEU A 426 -16.31 -7.97 -0.17
C LEU A 426 -16.35 -6.44 -0.05
N THR A 427 -15.16 -5.84 -0.01
CA THR A 427 -14.93 -4.41 -0.20
C THR A 427 -13.84 -4.20 -1.25
N CYS A 428 -13.67 -2.97 -1.73
CA CYS A 428 -12.64 -2.65 -2.71
C CYS A 428 -11.95 -1.31 -2.38
N SER A 429 -10.62 -1.32 -2.40
CA SER A 429 -9.80 -0.11 -2.49
C SER A 429 -9.60 0.20 -3.97
N LEU A 430 -10.21 1.28 -4.45
CA LEU A 430 -10.09 1.65 -5.87
C LEU A 430 -10.14 3.16 -6.02
N ASP A 431 -9.10 3.70 -6.67
CA ASP A 431 -9.02 5.12 -6.97
C ASP A 431 -10.13 5.52 -7.97
N PRO A 432 -10.97 6.55 -7.68
CA PRO A 432 -12.00 7.04 -8.59
C PRO A 432 -11.55 7.32 -10.04
N VAL A 433 -10.27 7.63 -10.28
CA VAL A 433 -9.74 7.83 -11.64
C VAL A 433 -9.49 6.53 -12.40
N ARG A 434 -9.48 5.37 -11.74
CA ARG A 434 -9.34 4.04 -12.36
C ARG A 434 -10.68 3.32 -12.56
N PHE A 435 -11.79 3.95 -12.20
CA PHE A 435 -13.12 3.35 -12.29
C PHE A 435 -13.50 2.92 -13.73
N ASP A 436 -12.91 3.54 -14.75
CA ASP A 436 -13.11 3.19 -16.16
C ASP A 436 -12.17 2.07 -16.66
N GLN A 437 -11.30 1.54 -15.80
CA GLN A 437 -10.28 0.56 -16.16
C GLN A 437 -10.59 -0.86 -15.63
N GLY A 438 -11.58 -1.03 -14.76
CA GLY A 438 -12.01 -2.36 -14.34
C GLY A 438 -12.78 -2.46 -13.03
N GLY A 439 -13.31 -3.66 -12.80
CA GLY A 439 -13.81 -4.15 -11.52
C GLY A 439 -15.22 -3.71 -11.13
N LEU A 440 -15.69 -2.56 -11.63
CA LEU A 440 -16.95 -1.96 -11.18
C LEU A 440 -18.19 -2.82 -11.43
N ASP A 441 -18.26 -3.53 -12.56
CA ASP A 441 -19.39 -4.38 -12.91
C ASP A 441 -19.64 -5.46 -11.85
N HIS A 442 -18.60 -6.21 -11.47
CA HIS A 442 -18.68 -7.24 -10.42
C HIS A 442 -18.93 -6.66 -9.03
N LEU A 443 -18.31 -5.52 -8.70
CA LEU A 443 -18.50 -4.84 -7.41
C LEU A 443 -19.95 -4.38 -7.24
N ILE A 444 -20.54 -3.79 -8.28
CA ILE A 444 -21.95 -3.37 -8.30
C ILE A 444 -22.86 -4.61 -8.27
N ALA A 445 -22.56 -5.64 -9.06
CA ALA A 445 -23.34 -6.86 -9.09
C ALA A 445 -23.38 -7.54 -7.72
N SER A 446 -22.24 -7.61 -7.04
CA SER A 446 -22.07 -8.25 -5.72
C SER A 446 -22.44 -7.37 -4.54
N LYS A 447 -22.84 -6.11 -4.77
CA LYS A 447 -23.12 -5.12 -3.70
C LYS A 447 -21.92 -4.89 -2.76
N ALA A 448 -20.72 -4.87 -3.32
CA ALA A 448 -19.52 -4.50 -2.59
C ALA A 448 -19.54 -3.02 -2.21
N SER A 449 -18.85 -2.69 -1.11
CA SER A 449 -18.47 -1.31 -0.83
C SER A 449 -17.17 -0.94 -1.53
N VAL A 450 -17.06 0.31 -1.96
CA VAL A 450 -15.81 0.86 -2.53
C VAL A 450 -15.32 1.99 -1.65
N PHE A 451 -14.02 2.08 -1.43
CA PHE A 451 -13.36 3.19 -0.75
C PHE A 451 -12.03 3.54 -1.44
N TRP A 452 -11.49 4.71 -1.13
CA TRP A 452 -10.14 5.12 -1.49
C TRP A 452 -9.60 6.03 -0.41
N ILE A 453 -8.30 5.90 -0.12
CA ILE A 453 -7.60 6.81 0.78
C ILE A 453 -6.66 7.66 -0.07
N THR A 454 -6.75 8.97 0.07
CA THR A 454 -5.86 9.90 -0.60
C THR A 454 -4.47 9.85 0.02
N GLY A 455 -3.46 9.64 -0.81
CA GLY A 455 -2.05 9.65 -0.39
C GLY A 455 -1.47 11.08 -0.34
N PRO A 456 -0.21 11.24 0.09
CA PRO A 456 0.42 12.54 0.26
C PRO A 456 0.40 13.43 -1.00
N LYS A 457 0.68 12.87 -2.18
CA LYS A 457 0.64 13.64 -3.45
C LYS A 457 -0.78 14.00 -3.88
N ALA A 458 -1.78 13.30 -3.35
CA ALA A 458 -3.20 13.58 -3.56
C ALA A 458 -3.81 14.54 -2.52
N ALA A 459 -3.03 15.10 -1.58
CA ALA A 459 -3.54 16.01 -0.54
C ALA A 459 -4.19 17.31 -1.07
N HIS A 460 -3.91 17.67 -2.32
CA HIS A 460 -4.51 18.82 -3.00
C HIS A 460 -5.92 18.52 -3.54
N LEU A 461 -6.32 17.24 -3.65
CA LEU A 461 -7.60 16.85 -4.22
C LEU A 461 -8.77 17.29 -3.32
N PRO A 462 -9.96 17.55 -3.91
CA PRO A 462 -11.11 18.04 -3.15
C PRO A 462 -11.50 17.10 -2.01
N GLY A 463 -11.53 17.62 -0.79
CA GLY A 463 -11.93 16.85 0.40
C GLY A 463 -10.88 15.86 0.93
N ALA A 464 -9.63 15.89 0.43
CA ALA A 464 -8.55 15.02 0.92
C ALA A 464 -8.16 15.33 2.37
N ASP A 465 -8.11 14.28 3.20
CA ASP A 465 -7.58 14.29 4.56
C ASP A 465 -7.16 12.86 4.94
N MET A 466 -5.97 12.45 4.52
CA MET A 466 -5.44 11.09 4.68
C MET A 466 -5.56 10.56 6.11
N ALA A 467 -5.26 11.39 7.11
CA ALA A 467 -5.31 10.99 8.51
C ALA A 467 -6.75 10.66 8.94
N ALA A 468 -7.70 11.55 8.68
CA ALA A 468 -9.11 11.31 9.01
C ALA A 468 -9.73 10.17 8.18
N GLU A 469 -9.32 10.03 6.92
CA GLU A 469 -9.73 8.92 6.06
C GLU A 469 -9.24 7.56 6.59
N LEU A 470 -7.97 7.48 7.02
CA LEU A 470 -7.39 6.28 7.62
C LEU A 470 -8.12 5.86 8.90
N GLU A 471 -8.49 6.81 9.75
CA GLU A 471 -9.25 6.52 10.96
C GLU A 471 -10.63 5.91 10.65
N GLU A 472 -11.32 6.46 9.64
CA GLU A 472 -12.59 5.91 9.19
C GLU A 472 -12.41 4.52 8.54
N LEU A 473 -11.29 4.28 7.84
CA LEU A 473 -10.96 2.97 7.29
C LEU A 473 -10.69 1.94 8.39
N ARG A 474 -9.88 2.25 9.42
CA ARG A 474 -9.63 1.33 10.55
C ARG A 474 -10.94 0.95 11.24
N ALA A 475 -11.79 1.95 11.51
CA ALA A 475 -13.10 1.74 12.10
C ALA A 475 -14.02 0.90 11.19
N TYR A 476 -13.83 0.97 9.87
CA TYR A 476 -14.56 0.19 8.90
C TYR A 476 -14.08 -1.27 8.86
N LEU A 477 -12.77 -1.50 8.76
CA LEU A 477 -12.17 -2.84 8.74
C LEU A 477 -12.47 -3.63 10.02
N ALA A 478 -12.53 -2.95 11.17
CA ALA A 478 -12.92 -3.56 12.45
C ALA A 478 -14.36 -4.08 12.49
N LYS A 479 -15.23 -3.61 11.57
CA LYS A 479 -16.62 -4.05 11.43
C LYS A 479 -16.83 -5.12 10.36
N LEU A 480 -15.77 -5.50 9.65
CA LEU A 480 -15.84 -6.54 8.63
C LEU A 480 -15.39 -7.89 9.22
N PRO A 481 -16.00 -9.02 8.82
CA PRO A 481 -15.63 -10.35 9.29
C PRO A 481 -14.18 -10.72 8.96
N LEU A 482 -13.67 -11.75 9.63
CA LEU A 482 -12.37 -12.34 9.35
C LEU A 482 -12.33 -12.88 7.91
N GLY A 483 -11.26 -12.58 7.18
CA GLY A 483 -11.12 -12.98 5.78
C GLY A 483 -12.08 -12.27 4.83
N ALA A 484 -12.63 -11.13 5.21
CA ALA A 484 -13.23 -10.22 4.24
C ALA A 484 -12.15 -9.72 3.27
N VAL A 485 -12.56 -9.57 2.02
CA VAL A 485 -11.71 -9.30 0.87
C VAL A 485 -11.63 -7.80 0.66
N VAL A 486 -10.42 -7.28 0.51
CA VAL A 486 -10.16 -5.98 -0.10
C VAL A 486 -9.69 -6.21 -1.53
N ARG A 487 -10.61 -6.07 -2.48
CA ARG A 487 -10.33 -6.06 -3.93
C ARG A 487 -9.71 -4.73 -4.37
N GLY A 488 -9.30 -4.66 -5.63
CA GLY A 488 -8.63 -3.49 -6.20
C GLY A 488 -7.20 -3.40 -5.69
N PHE A 489 -6.65 -2.21 -5.49
CA PHE A 489 -5.30 -2.06 -4.97
C PHE A 489 -5.19 -0.86 -4.03
N TRP A 490 -4.21 -0.89 -3.13
CA TRP A 490 -3.96 0.17 -2.15
C TRP A 490 -3.14 1.34 -2.73
N TRP A 491 -2.61 1.16 -3.94
CA TRP A 491 -1.62 2.01 -4.58
C TRP A 491 -2.03 2.36 -6.02
N HIS A 492 -1.79 3.61 -6.41
CA HIS A 492 -1.96 4.11 -7.78
C HIS A 492 -0.78 5.01 -8.17
N GLY A 493 0.45 4.57 -7.91
CA GLY A 493 1.64 5.39 -8.12
C GLY A 493 2.21 5.93 -6.81
N ASP A 494 3.48 6.33 -6.87
CA ASP A 494 4.19 6.91 -5.74
C ASP A 494 3.40 8.10 -5.14
N GLY A 495 3.15 8.05 -3.83
CA GLY A 495 2.38 9.05 -3.10
C GLY A 495 0.87 9.09 -3.38
N MET A 496 0.35 8.18 -4.21
CA MET A 496 -1.08 8.02 -4.48
C MET A 496 -1.63 6.75 -3.80
N GLY A 497 -2.64 6.90 -2.95
CA GLY A 497 -3.12 5.80 -2.12
C GLY A 497 -2.30 5.63 -0.84
N LEU A 498 -2.52 4.51 -0.15
CA LEU A 498 -1.76 4.16 1.06
C LEU A 498 -0.33 3.70 0.77
N GLN A 499 -0.02 3.37 -0.48
CA GLN A 499 1.11 2.52 -0.86
C GLN A 499 0.85 1.03 -0.56
N GLU A 500 1.57 0.17 -1.28
CA GLU A 500 1.39 -1.28 -1.24
C GLU A 500 1.65 -1.84 0.17
N ASP A 501 2.84 -1.58 0.71
CA ASP A 501 3.26 -2.09 2.01
C ASP A 501 2.29 -1.69 3.12
N ASP A 502 2.00 -0.40 3.25
CA ASP A 502 1.15 0.15 4.29
C ASP A 502 -0.30 -0.35 4.17
N GLY A 503 -0.80 -0.49 2.94
CA GLY A 503 -2.15 -0.97 2.66
C GLY A 503 -2.31 -2.46 2.98
N VAL A 504 -1.39 -3.30 2.54
CA VAL A 504 -1.41 -4.75 2.80
C VAL A 504 -1.20 -5.02 4.29
N ALA A 505 -0.25 -4.33 4.94
CA ALA A 505 -0.05 -4.42 6.38
C ALA A 505 -1.31 -4.04 7.16
N LEU A 506 -2.00 -2.97 6.76
CA LEU A 506 -3.26 -2.54 7.36
C LEU A 506 -4.36 -3.60 7.20
N GLY A 507 -4.56 -4.12 5.99
CA GLY A 507 -5.50 -5.20 5.73
C GLY A 507 -5.21 -6.43 6.62
N SER A 508 -3.97 -6.91 6.57
CA SER A 508 -3.47 -8.01 7.38
C SER A 508 -3.76 -7.83 8.86
N ARG A 509 -3.49 -6.63 9.40
CA ARG A 509 -3.67 -6.31 10.82
C ARG A 509 -5.08 -6.57 11.33
N PHE A 510 -6.09 -6.28 10.52
CA PHE A 510 -7.50 -6.56 10.83
C PHE A 510 -7.98 -7.94 10.33
N GLY A 511 -7.09 -8.83 9.90
CA GLY A 511 -7.42 -10.14 9.35
C GLY A 511 -8.19 -10.06 8.02
N LYS A 512 -7.84 -9.09 7.18
CA LYS A 512 -8.41 -8.86 5.84
C LYS A 512 -7.40 -9.23 4.79
N ILE A 513 -7.88 -9.78 3.69
CA ILE A 513 -7.00 -10.21 2.60
C ILE A 513 -7.01 -9.19 1.46
N THR A 514 -5.86 -8.99 0.81
CA THR A 514 -5.75 -8.15 -0.38
C THR A 514 -5.85 -9.02 -1.62
N LEU A 515 -6.58 -8.52 -2.64
CA LEU A 515 -6.68 -9.17 -3.94
C LEU A 515 -6.56 -8.14 -5.06
N VAL A 516 -5.34 -8.02 -5.62
CA VAL A 516 -5.05 -7.04 -6.67
C VAL A 516 -5.85 -7.37 -7.93
N SER A 517 -6.76 -6.46 -8.30
CA SER A 517 -7.78 -6.71 -9.33
C SER A 517 -8.45 -5.42 -9.82
N ASP A 518 -7.73 -4.29 -9.76
CA ASP A 518 -8.21 -2.95 -10.10
C ASP A 518 -8.27 -2.68 -11.62
N LEU A 519 -7.56 -3.47 -12.42
CA LEU A 519 -7.48 -3.34 -13.89
C LEU A 519 -8.18 -4.49 -14.63
N ILE A 520 -9.22 -5.06 -14.03
CA ILE A 520 -9.91 -6.25 -14.57
C ILE A 520 -11.37 -5.96 -14.87
N THR A 521 -11.72 -5.91 -16.15
CA THR A 521 -13.08 -5.74 -16.67
C THR A 521 -13.83 -7.07 -16.78
N ASN A 522 -15.16 -6.99 -16.96
CA ASN A 522 -16.04 -8.14 -17.24
C ASN A 522 -16.05 -9.25 -16.17
N LEU A 523 -15.60 -8.98 -14.95
CA LEU A 523 -15.58 -9.97 -13.87
C LEU A 523 -16.98 -10.46 -13.50
N SER A 524 -18.03 -9.66 -13.72
CA SER A 524 -19.41 -10.10 -13.52
C SER A 524 -19.81 -11.26 -14.45
N VAL A 525 -19.15 -11.40 -15.61
CA VAL A 525 -19.30 -12.53 -16.53
C VAL A 525 -18.35 -13.66 -16.16
N HIS A 526 -17.05 -13.38 -16.04
CA HIS A 526 -16.03 -14.40 -15.80
C HIS A 526 -16.27 -15.19 -14.51
N SER A 527 -16.67 -14.51 -13.43
CA SER A 527 -16.91 -15.16 -12.13
C SER A 527 -18.13 -16.07 -12.13
N GLY A 528 -19.03 -15.91 -13.10
CA GLY A 528 -20.23 -16.74 -13.27
C GLY A 528 -19.94 -18.13 -13.82
N VAL A 529 -18.78 -18.32 -14.45
CA VAL A 529 -18.38 -19.63 -14.95
C VAL A 529 -18.12 -20.58 -13.76
N PRO A 530 -18.67 -21.80 -13.77
CA PRO A 530 -18.41 -22.78 -12.72
C PRO A 530 -16.91 -23.05 -12.58
N ALA A 531 -16.42 -23.01 -11.34
CA ALA A 531 -15.03 -23.37 -11.04
C ALA A 531 -14.86 -24.88 -11.14
N ALA A 532 -13.86 -25.34 -11.90
CA ALA A 532 -13.44 -26.74 -11.92
C ALA A 532 -12.28 -26.95 -10.92
N THR A 533 -12.03 -28.20 -10.53
CA THR A 533 -10.73 -28.58 -9.98
C THR A 533 -9.73 -28.60 -11.12
N LEU A 534 -8.61 -27.91 -10.97
CA LEU A 534 -7.53 -27.93 -11.95
C LEU A 534 -6.49 -28.97 -11.53
N LYS A 535 -5.86 -29.59 -12.53
CA LYS A 535 -4.74 -30.50 -12.34
C LYS A 535 -3.57 -29.98 -13.13
N GLN A 536 -2.46 -29.83 -12.46
CA GLN A 536 -1.24 -29.41 -13.12
C GLN A 536 -0.70 -30.58 -13.97
N LYS A 537 0.05 -30.29 -15.03
CA LYS A 537 0.64 -31.35 -15.86
C LYS A 537 1.64 -32.18 -15.03
N PRO A 538 1.76 -33.50 -15.24
CA PRO A 538 2.79 -34.30 -14.59
C PRO A 538 4.19 -33.76 -14.93
N ARG A 539 5.11 -33.81 -13.96
CA ARG A 539 6.46 -33.26 -14.11
C ARG A 539 7.41 -34.37 -14.53
N PRO A 540 8.47 -34.06 -15.29
CA PRO A 540 9.53 -35.01 -15.50
C PRO A 540 10.13 -35.41 -14.15
N ALA A 541 10.59 -36.66 -14.05
CA ALA A 541 11.38 -37.08 -12.90
C ALA A 541 12.55 -36.10 -12.68
N PRO A 542 12.97 -35.85 -11.42
CA PRO A 542 14.15 -35.03 -11.18
C PRO A 542 15.36 -35.61 -11.93
N PRO A 543 16.27 -34.76 -12.41
CA PRO A 543 17.53 -35.25 -12.97
C PRO A 543 18.26 -36.12 -11.94
N LYS A 544 19.18 -36.98 -12.41
CA LYS A 544 19.98 -37.80 -11.49
C LYS A 544 20.70 -36.89 -10.48
N PHE A 545 20.56 -37.20 -9.20
CA PHE A 545 21.25 -36.47 -8.14
C PHE A 545 22.77 -36.61 -8.30
N ASP A 546 23.45 -35.48 -8.24
CA ASP A 546 24.90 -35.33 -8.30
C ASP A 546 25.34 -34.39 -7.17
N PRO A 547 26.10 -34.89 -6.18
CA PRO A 547 26.51 -34.11 -5.02
C PRO A 547 27.50 -32.99 -5.38
N THR A 548 27.99 -32.92 -6.62
CA THR A 548 28.93 -31.88 -7.08
C THR A 548 28.24 -30.66 -7.70
N LYS A 549 26.91 -30.71 -7.88
CA LYS A 549 26.15 -29.68 -8.63
C LYS A 549 25.45 -28.66 -7.75
N VAL A 550 25.12 -27.52 -8.35
CA VAL A 550 24.16 -26.56 -7.81
C VAL A 550 22.85 -26.68 -8.60
N TYR A 551 21.76 -26.95 -7.90
CA TYR A 551 20.43 -26.97 -8.49
C TYR A 551 19.75 -25.61 -8.31
N VAL A 552 19.21 -25.07 -9.39
CA VAL A 552 18.56 -23.76 -9.41
C VAL A 552 17.14 -23.91 -9.92
N CYS A 553 16.16 -23.47 -9.15
CA CYS A 553 14.82 -23.25 -9.68
C CYS A 553 14.56 -21.76 -9.85
N PHE A 554 13.83 -21.40 -10.89
CA PHE A 554 13.45 -20.03 -11.20
C PHE A 554 11.98 -19.82 -10.82
N THR A 555 11.67 -18.82 -9.99
CA THR A 555 10.28 -18.56 -9.58
C THR A 555 9.84 -17.13 -9.93
N MET A 556 8.81 -17.02 -10.77
CA MET A 556 8.22 -15.76 -11.22
C MET A 556 7.42 -15.07 -10.10
N SER A 557 7.47 -13.74 -10.05
CA SER A 557 6.79 -12.86 -9.09
C SER A 557 5.42 -12.36 -9.56
N ASP A 558 4.73 -11.58 -8.72
CA ASP A 558 3.42 -10.93 -8.96
C ASP A 558 2.27 -11.88 -9.37
N GLY A 559 2.33 -13.12 -8.88
CA GLY A 559 1.34 -14.15 -9.14
C GLY A 559 0.00 -13.94 -8.46
N ASP A 560 0.02 -13.32 -7.29
CA ASP A 560 -1.14 -12.93 -6.50
C ASP A 560 -1.95 -11.81 -7.16
N ASN A 561 -1.27 -11.00 -7.98
CA ASN A 561 -1.89 -9.92 -8.71
C ASN A 561 -2.71 -10.47 -9.87
N LEU A 562 -4.04 -10.52 -9.72
CA LEU A 562 -4.90 -11.10 -10.75
C LEU A 562 -4.87 -10.32 -12.07
N CYS A 563 -4.45 -9.05 -12.05
CA CYS A 563 -4.31 -8.26 -13.27
C CYS A 563 -3.22 -8.84 -14.19
N THR A 564 -2.18 -9.51 -13.65
CA THR A 564 -1.11 -10.09 -14.47
C THR A 564 -1.60 -11.27 -15.29
N TRP A 565 -2.50 -12.07 -14.73
CA TRP A 565 -3.15 -13.21 -15.40
C TRP A 565 -4.17 -12.80 -16.46
N ARG A 566 -4.62 -11.55 -16.49
CA ARG A 566 -5.50 -11.08 -17.56
C ARG A 566 -4.78 -10.96 -18.91
N GLY A 567 -3.49 -10.64 -18.91
CA GLY A 567 -2.80 -10.43 -20.20
C GLY A 567 -1.30 -10.35 -20.09
N TYR A 568 -0.78 -9.77 -19.00
CA TYR A 568 0.66 -9.60 -18.81
C TYR A 568 1.43 -10.91 -18.89
N PHE A 569 0.99 -11.97 -18.18
CA PHE A 569 1.68 -13.26 -18.23
C PHE A 569 1.50 -14.01 -19.54
N ARG A 570 0.48 -13.67 -20.34
CA ARG A 570 0.27 -14.32 -21.65
C ARG A 570 1.50 -14.20 -22.54
N ARG A 571 2.19 -13.06 -22.51
CA ARG A 571 3.42 -12.83 -23.29
C ARG A 571 4.55 -13.84 -22.99
N TYR A 572 4.61 -14.39 -21.78
CA TYR A 572 5.56 -15.44 -21.44
C TYR A 572 5.07 -16.82 -21.88
N PHE A 573 3.75 -17.03 -21.83
CA PHE A 573 3.13 -18.26 -22.28
C PHE A 573 3.16 -18.41 -23.82
N GLU A 574 3.31 -17.30 -24.53
CA GLU A 574 3.46 -17.20 -25.99
C GLU A 574 4.93 -17.06 -26.44
N ASP A 575 5.89 -16.95 -25.52
CA ASP A 575 7.31 -16.79 -25.84
C ASP A 575 7.89 -18.11 -26.42
N PRO A 576 8.65 -18.09 -27.54
CA PRO A 576 9.27 -19.28 -28.12
C PRO A 576 10.26 -20.02 -27.20
N MET A 577 10.78 -19.37 -26.16
CA MET A 577 11.64 -19.99 -25.15
C MET A 577 10.86 -20.77 -24.09
N ARG A 578 9.53 -20.67 -24.08
CA ARG A 578 8.70 -21.39 -23.12
C ARG A 578 8.89 -22.90 -23.23
N GLY A 579 8.99 -23.55 -22.08
CA GLY A 579 9.22 -24.98 -21.98
C GLY A 579 10.68 -25.40 -22.18
N GLN A 580 11.61 -24.51 -22.53
CA GLN A 580 13.04 -24.83 -22.58
C GLN A 580 13.74 -24.70 -21.23
N ILE A 581 13.16 -23.91 -20.32
CA ILE A 581 13.68 -23.66 -18.98
C ILE A 581 12.57 -23.97 -17.98
N PRO A 582 12.85 -24.74 -16.92
CA PRO A 582 11.92 -24.91 -15.81
C PRO A 582 11.59 -23.57 -15.12
N VAL A 583 10.32 -23.22 -15.03
CA VAL A 583 9.84 -22.00 -14.37
C VAL A 583 8.69 -22.33 -13.41
N GLY A 584 8.87 -21.90 -12.17
CA GLY A 584 7.80 -21.80 -11.19
C GLY A 584 7.02 -20.51 -11.40
N TRP A 585 5.70 -20.58 -11.55
CA TRP A 585 4.79 -19.46 -11.69
C TRP A 585 4.01 -19.29 -10.39
N GLY A 586 4.32 -18.24 -9.62
CA GLY A 586 3.43 -17.84 -8.55
C GLY A 586 2.05 -17.53 -9.12
N MET A 587 0.98 -18.10 -8.57
CA MET A 587 -0.42 -17.83 -8.95
C MET A 587 -1.30 -17.68 -7.70
N GLY A 588 -2.06 -16.59 -7.64
CA GLY A 588 -3.07 -16.33 -6.62
C GLY A 588 -4.24 -17.32 -6.74
N PRO A 589 -4.48 -18.22 -5.76
CA PRO A 589 -5.43 -19.31 -5.95
C PRO A 589 -6.89 -18.86 -6.11
N THR A 590 -7.22 -17.66 -5.63
CA THR A 590 -8.57 -17.08 -5.75
C THR A 590 -8.91 -16.61 -7.17
N LEU A 591 -7.96 -16.66 -8.12
CA LEU A 591 -8.24 -16.49 -9.54
C LEU A 591 -9.37 -17.43 -10.01
N ILE A 592 -9.43 -18.66 -9.47
CA ILE A 592 -10.44 -19.64 -9.87
C ILE A 592 -11.88 -19.29 -9.46
N ASP A 593 -12.05 -18.41 -8.47
CA ASP A 593 -13.37 -17.90 -8.11
C ASP A 593 -13.85 -16.85 -9.13
N LEU A 594 -12.94 -15.98 -9.56
CA LEU A 594 -13.25 -14.77 -10.34
C LEU A 594 -13.14 -14.96 -11.85
N ALA A 595 -12.21 -15.79 -12.31
CA ALA A 595 -11.97 -16.06 -13.72
C ALA A 595 -11.44 -17.50 -13.94
N PRO A 596 -12.24 -18.54 -13.65
CA PRO A 596 -11.82 -19.93 -13.81
C PRO A 596 -11.43 -20.28 -15.25
N THR A 597 -12.01 -19.61 -16.26
CA THR A 597 -11.62 -19.82 -17.66
C THR A 597 -10.16 -19.40 -17.91
N TRP A 598 -9.69 -18.34 -17.27
CA TRP A 598 -8.31 -17.87 -17.41
C TRP A 598 -7.36 -18.85 -16.75
N ALA A 599 -7.62 -19.22 -15.49
CA ALA A 599 -6.83 -20.22 -14.77
C ALA A 599 -6.73 -21.53 -15.57
N ARG A 600 -7.85 -22.01 -16.13
CA ARG A 600 -7.88 -23.18 -16.98
C ARG A 600 -7.02 -23.01 -18.25
N TRP A 601 -7.10 -21.87 -18.92
CA TRP A 601 -6.28 -21.59 -20.10
C TRP A 601 -4.79 -21.73 -19.77
N TYR A 602 -4.31 -21.12 -18.68
CA TYR A 602 -2.90 -21.22 -18.29
C TYR A 602 -2.48 -22.66 -17.96
N TYR A 603 -3.35 -23.45 -17.31
CA TYR A 603 -3.07 -24.86 -17.01
C TYR A 603 -3.04 -25.74 -18.26
N GLU A 604 -3.96 -25.52 -19.21
CA GLU A 604 -3.97 -26.24 -20.49
C GLU A 604 -2.72 -25.91 -21.33
N HIS A 605 -2.31 -24.63 -21.30
CA HIS A 605 -1.16 -24.16 -22.05
C HIS A 605 0.16 -24.52 -21.37
N ALA A 606 0.26 -24.63 -20.05
CA ALA A 606 1.49 -25.01 -19.32
C ALA A 606 2.25 -26.20 -19.97
N THR A 607 3.57 -26.17 -19.97
CA THR A 607 4.43 -27.30 -20.35
C THR A 607 4.74 -28.16 -19.12
N GLU A 608 5.45 -29.27 -19.32
CA GLU A 608 5.95 -30.08 -18.20
C GLU A 608 7.04 -29.36 -17.36
N ASN A 609 7.63 -28.29 -17.91
CA ASN A 609 8.59 -27.41 -17.26
C ASN A 609 7.95 -26.21 -16.55
N ASP A 610 6.62 -26.09 -16.58
CA ASP A 610 5.88 -25.06 -15.87
C ASP A 610 5.26 -25.63 -14.57
N GLU A 611 5.50 -24.95 -13.45
CA GLU A 611 4.93 -25.31 -12.15
C GLU A 611 4.25 -24.13 -11.48
N PHE A 612 2.95 -24.21 -11.23
CA PHE A 612 2.21 -23.21 -10.47
C PHE A 612 2.40 -23.42 -8.97
N ILE A 613 2.80 -22.35 -8.29
CA ILE A 613 2.95 -22.28 -6.83
C ILE A 613 1.96 -21.27 -6.25
N CYS A 614 1.54 -21.47 -5.00
CA CYS A 614 0.59 -20.59 -4.32
C CYS A 614 1.28 -19.30 -3.88
N ASP A 615 0.85 -18.18 -4.46
CA ASP A 615 1.42 -16.84 -4.23
C ASP A 615 0.39 -15.90 -3.63
N VAL A 616 0.83 -14.80 -3.03
CA VAL A 616 1.53 -14.71 -1.75
C VAL A 616 0.46 -14.22 -0.76
N SER A 617 0.48 -14.43 0.55
CA SER A 617 1.28 -15.43 1.28
C SER A 617 0.43 -16.68 1.55
N GLY A 618 -0.41 -17.09 0.58
CA GLY A 618 -1.39 -18.16 0.71
C GLY A 618 -2.58 -17.96 -0.24
N VAL A 619 -3.81 -18.20 0.21
CA VAL A 619 -5.03 -18.01 -0.59
C VAL A 619 -5.20 -16.59 -1.18
N ALA A 620 -4.52 -15.60 -0.60
CA ALA A 620 -4.49 -14.21 -1.04
C ALA A 620 -3.37 -13.39 -0.36
N TYR A 621 -3.20 -12.14 -0.80
CA TYR A 621 -2.12 -11.24 -0.39
C TYR A 621 -2.27 -10.71 1.04
N ILE A 622 -1.35 -11.18 1.89
CA ILE A 622 -1.17 -10.79 3.29
C ILE A 622 0.33 -10.71 3.62
N TYR A 623 0.66 -9.88 4.62
CA TYR A 623 1.88 -9.99 5.42
C TYR A 623 1.62 -10.81 6.68
N PRO A 624 2.20 -12.03 6.83
CA PRO A 624 2.06 -12.85 8.03
C PRO A 624 2.46 -12.15 9.33
N PRO A 625 3.56 -11.37 9.42
CA PRO A 625 3.92 -10.68 10.66
C PRO A 625 2.86 -9.67 11.11
N SER A 626 2.15 -9.07 10.15
CA SER A 626 1.05 -8.13 10.41
C SER A 626 -0.28 -8.84 10.66
N TRP A 627 -0.46 -10.10 10.22
CA TRP A 627 -1.75 -10.78 10.22
C TRP A 627 -2.37 -10.88 11.61
N GLY A 628 -3.58 -10.34 11.75
CA GLY A 628 -4.41 -10.43 12.95
C GLY A 628 -3.84 -9.73 14.18
N THR A 629 -2.87 -8.82 14.04
CA THR A 629 -2.23 -8.14 15.18
C THR A 629 -3.18 -7.22 15.98
N ALA A 630 -4.29 -6.77 15.38
CA ALA A 630 -5.34 -6.06 16.11
C ALA A 630 -6.35 -6.99 16.80
N LEU A 631 -6.35 -8.29 16.48
CA LEU A 631 -7.40 -9.23 16.85
C LEU A 631 -7.11 -9.89 18.20
N ARG A 632 -8.18 -10.19 18.94
CA ARG A 632 -8.09 -10.91 20.23
C ARG A 632 -7.52 -12.33 20.09
N ASP A 633 -7.92 -13.05 19.04
CA ASP A 633 -7.48 -14.42 18.79
C ASP A 633 -6.76 -14.50 17.44
N ARG A 634 -5.49 -14.10 17.46
CA ARG A 634 -4.61 -14.11 16.30
C ARG A 634 -4.34 -15.52 15.78
N ASP A 635 -4.22 -16.50 16.67
CA ASP A 635 -3.92 -17.88 16.28
C ASP A 635 -5.10 -18.54 15.57
N ALA A 636 -6.34 -18.30 16.03
CA ALA A 636 -7.52 -18.72 15.29
C ALA A 636 -7.62 -18.06 13.92
N ALA A 637 -7.24 -16.78 13.82
CA ALA A 637 -7.19 -16.08 12.55
C ALA A 637 -6.21 -16.73 11.56
N PHE A 638 -5.03 -17.16 12.03
CA PHE A 638 -4.06 -17.91 11.24
C PHE A 638 -4.57 -19.28 10.82
N ARG A 639 -5.15 -20.06 11.74
CA ARG A 639 -5.75 -21.38 11.43
C ARG A 639 -6.83 -21.26 10.36
N TYR A 640 -7.70 -20.25 10.47
CA TYR A 640 -8.69 -19.95 9.44
C TYR A 640 -8.02 -19.66 8.09
N PHE A 641 -7.07 -18.71 8.04
CA PHE A 641 -6.45 -18.29 6.78
C PHE A 641 -5.72 -19.45 6.07
N TYR A 642 -4.86 -20.18 6.78
CA TYR A 642 -4.09 -21.27 6.18
C TYR A 642 -4.92 -22.53 5.90
N GLY A 643 -6.00 -22.77 6.65
CA GLY A 643 -7.00 -23.77 6.28
C GLY A 643 -7.64 -23.47 4.92
N ARG A 644 -8.02 -22.21 4.67
CA ARG A 644 -8.53 -21.77 3.36
C ARG A 644 -7.46 -21.88 2.27
N THR A 645 -6.21 -21.55 2.58
CA THR A 645 -5.06 -21.75 1.68
C THR A 645 -4.95 -23.20 1.25
N GLN A 646 -4.99 -24.14 2.19
CA GLN A 646 -4.91 -25.56 1.88
C GLN A 646 -6.06 -26.06 0.99
N GLU A 647 -7.30 -25.61 1.25
CA GLU A 647 -8.44 -25.95 0.40
C GLU A 647 -8.27 -25.47 -1.05
N TYR A 648 -7.76 -24.26 -1.26
CA TYR A 648 -7.58 -23.70 -2.60
C TYR A 648 -6.38 -24.31 -3.31
N MET A 649 -5.28 -24.56 -2.59
CA MET A 649 -4.14 -25.30 -3.13
C MET A 649 -4.56 -26.68 -3.62
N ALA A 650 -5.41 -27.40 -2.87
CA ALA A 650 -5.94 -28.69 -3.31
C ALA A 650 -6.81 -28.58 -4.59
N LYS A 651 -7.63 -27.52 -4.71
CA LYS A 651 -8.45 -27.26 -5.92
C LYS A 651 -7.61 -26.95 -7.15
N MET A 652 -6.43 -26.37 -6.96
CA MET A 652 -5.54 -25.94 -8.04
C MET A 652 -4.30 -26.83 -8.18
N ASP A 653 -4.26 -27.93 -7.44
CA ASP A 653 -3.18 -28.92 -7.45
C ASP A 653 -1.79 -28.31 -7.16
N MET A 654 -1.75 -27.31 -6.29
CA MET A 654 -0.53 -26.62 -5.84
C MET A 654 0.02 -27.27 -4.56
N ASN A 655 1.33 -27.46 -4.47
CA ASN A 655 1.99 -28.15 -3.34
C ASN A 655 2.94 -27.26 -2.54
N THR A 656 3.02 -25.97 -2.90
CA THR A 656 4.05 -25.02 -2.46
C THR A 656 3.43 -23.66 -2.22
N VAL A 657 3.93 -22.93 -1.21
CA VAL A 657 3.52 -21.56 -0.90
C VAL A 657 4.74 -20.64 -0.86
N ARG A 658 4.61 -19.46 -1.48
CA ARG A 658 5.50 -18.32 -1.25
C ARG A 658 4.92 -17.43 -0.15
N LEU A 659 5.76 -17.06 0.81
CA LEU A 659 5.42 -16.14 1.90
C LEU A 659 6.18 -14.83 1.69
N MET A 660 5.55 -13.70 1.92
CA MET A 660 6.15 -12.37 1.77
C MET A 660 6.31 -11.69 3.12
N ASP A 661 7.36 -10.89 3.25
CA ASP A 661 7.70 -10.13 4.47
C ASP A 661 7.78 -11.06 5.68
N VAL A 662 8.66 -12.05 5.66
CA VAL A 662 8.79 -13.04 6.74
C VAL A 662 10.24 -13.20 7.18
N ASP A 663 10.42 -13.45 8.48
CA ASP A 663 11.67 -13.98 9.02
C ASP A 663 11.59 -15.50 9.25
N THR A 664 12.70 -16.09 9.71
CA THR A 664 12.78 -17.54 10.00
C THR A 664 11.74 -18.00 11.03
N ALA A 665 11.43 -17.16 12.02
CA ALA A 665 10.45 -17.50 13.07
C ALA A 665 9.02 -17.45 12.52
N ASP A 666 8.72 -16.51 11.62
CA ASP A 666 7.42 -16.45 10.95
C ASP A 666 7.22 -17.66 10.03
N ILE A 667 8.23 -18.03 9.24
CA ILE A 667 8.21 -19.25 8.40
C ILE A 667 7.94 -20.49 9.25
N ALA A 668 8.62 -20.62 10.39
CA ALA A 668 8.45 -21.75 11.30
C ALA A 668 7.04 -21.85 11.92
N LYS A 669 6.36 -20.70 12.12
CA LYS A 669 4.95 -20.67 12.59
C LYS A 669 3.97 -21.14 11.51
N VAL A 670 4.26 -20.86 10.24
CA VAL A 670 3.37 -21.22 9.11
C VAL A 670 3.41 -22.72 8.82
N GLY A 671 4.59 -23.36 8.91
CA GLY A 671 4.76 -24.78 8.57
C GLY A 671 3.69 -25.72 9.16
N PRO A 672 3.49 -25.73 10.50
CA PRO A 672 2.46 -26.55 11.15
C PRO A 672 1.02 -26.28 10.71
N LEU A 673 0.73 -25.09 10.16
CA LEU A 673 -0.60 -24.70 9.69
C LEU A 673 -0.88 -25.20 8.26
N LEU A 674 0.14 -25.70 7.57
CA LEU A 674 0.07 -26.23 6.21
C LEU A 674 0.71 -27.63 6.11
N PRO A 675 0.20 -28.64 6.84
CA PRO A 675 0.87 -29.95 6.96
C PRO A 675 0.96 -30.73 5.64
N GLN A 676 0.13 -30.41 4.63
CA GLN A 676 0.20 -31.04 3.30
C GLN A 676 1.14 -30.32 2.33
N THR A 677 1.62 -29.12 2.68
CA THR A 677 2.63 -28.40 1.88
C THR A 677 3.99 -29.04 2.14
N THR A 678 4.66 -29.56 1.13
CA THR A 678 5.91 -30.33 1.31
C THR A 678 7.14 -29.42 1.38
N TYR A 679 7.06 -28.21 0.84
CA TYR A 679 8.11 -27.20 0.92
C TYR A 679 7.56 -25.76 0.77
N LEU A 680 8.32 -24.79 1.28
CA LEU A 680 8.01 -23.36 1.27
C LEU A 680 9.07 -22.61 0.47
N MET A 681 8.66 -21.57 -0.25
CA MET A 681 9.55 -20.74 -1.06
C MET A 681 9.38 -19.25 -0.72
N PRO A 682 9.75 -18.84 0.50
CA PRO A 682 9.48 -17.49 0.99
C PRO A 682 10.33 -16.43 0.28
N ASP A 683 9.93 -15.19 0.56
CA ASP A 683 10.46 -13.90 0.15
C ASP A 683 10.05 -13.43 -1.24
N TYR A 684 9.86 -12.11 -1.34
CA TYR A 684 9.62 -11.38 -2.57
C TYR A 684 10.91 -10.66 -2.98
N GLY A 685 11.77 -11.40 -3.67
CA GLY A 685 13.16 -11.03 -3.82
C GLY A 685 14.00 -11.32 -2.58
N HIS A 686 15.31 -11.15 -2.72
CA HIS A 686 16.29 -11.45 -1.70
C HIS A 686 16.13 -10.59 -0.43
N ALA A 687 15.86 -11.24 0.71
CA ALA A 687 15.65 -10.60 2.01
C ALA A 687 16.95 -10.29 2.79
N GLY A 688 18.09 -10.17 2.12
CA GLY A 688 19.38 -9.80 2.73
C GLY A 688 20.10 -10.92 3.50
N VAL A 689 19.63 -12.16 3.40
CA VAL A 689 20.23 -13.33 4.07
C VAL A 689 21.50 -13.78 3.34
N THR A 690 22.66 -13.67 3.97
CA THR A 690 23.94 -13.99 3.30
C THR A 690 24.42 -15.42 3.49
N ASN A 691 23.91 -16.13 4.50
CA ASN A 691 24.31 -17.51 4.81
C ASN A 691 23.46 -18.52 4.02
N TYR A 692 24.11 -19.45 3.32
CA TYR A 692 23.44 -20.50 2.55
C TYR A 692 22.49 -21.35 3.41
N HIS A 693 22.87 -21.70 4.63
CA HIS A 693 22.04 -22.54 5.53
C HIS A 693 20.83 -21.81 6.12
N GLU A 694 20.74 -20.49 5.93
CA GLU A 694 19.56 -19.70 6.26
C GLU A 694 18.67 -19.47 5.02
N LEU A 695 19.19 -19.72 3.82
CA LEU A 695 18.42 -19.73 2.57
C LEU A 695 17.75 -21.08 2.33
N THR A 696 18.47 -22.16 2.62
CA THR A 696 18.01 -23.52 2.37
C THR A 696 18.14 -24.36 3.62
N TYR A 697 17.00 -24.79 4.17
CA TYR A 697 16.94 -25.55 5.41
C TYR A 697 15.66 -26.40 5.51
N THR A 698 15.59 -27.25 6.52
CA THR A 698 14.40 -28.05 6.83
C THR A 698 13.79 -27.57 8.15
N LEU A 699 12.48 -27.35 8.17
CA LEU A 699 11.72 -27.04 9.38
C LEU A 699 11.63 -28.27 10.29
N PRO A 700 11.39 -28.09 11.60
CA PRO A 700 11.10 -29.21 12.52
C PRO A 700 9.91 -30.07 12.09
N THR A 701 8.97 -29.53 11.31
CA THR A 701 7.84 -30.25 10.71
C THR A 701 8.22 -31.13 9.51
N GLY A 702 9.50 -31.14 9.11
CA GLY A 702 10.01 -31.91 7.98
C GLY A 702 9.86 -31.23 6.61
N GLN A 703 9.18 -30.08 6.55
CA GLN A 703 9.03 -29.28 5.34
C GLN A 703 10.36 -28.58 5.00
N SER A 704 10.72 -28.56 3.72
CA SER A 704 11.91 -27.83 3.28
C SER A 704 11.60 -26.37 3.00
N VAL A 705 12.59 -25.50 3.13
CA VAL A 705 12.48 -24.06 2.88
C VAL A 705 13.55 -23.65 1.89
N PHE A 706 13.16 -22.91 0.85
CA PHE A 706 14.05 -22.32 -0.15
C PHE A 706 13.76 -20.82 -0.28
N ARG A 707 14.41 -20.00 0.55
CA ARG A 707 14.29 -18.54 0.52
C ARG A 707 14.81 -17.95 -0.79
N ALA A 708 14.25 -16.83 -1.23
CA ALA A 708 14.71 -16.16 -2.45
C ALA A 708 16.18 -15.72 -2.36
N ALA A 709 16.99 -16.20 -3.30
CA ALA A 709 18.41 -15.92 -3.37
C ALA A 709 18.74 -14.65 -4.18
N THR A 710 17.80 -14.19 -5.02
CA THR A 710 18.04 -13.15 -6.03
C THR A 710 17.03 -12.00 -5.93
N SER A 711 17.47 -10.82 -6.36
CA SER A 711 16.64 -9.63 -6.60
C SER A 711 17.04 -8.95 -7.91
N GLY A 712 16.21 -8.01 -8.37
CA GLY A 712 16.49 -7.19 -9.55
C GLY A 712 16.26 -7.93 -10.87
N SER A 713 17.00 -7.54 -11.91
CA SER A 713 16.89 -8.09 -13.26
C SER A 713 18.26 -8.14 -13.96
N GLY A 714 18.36 -8.94 -15.02
CA GLY A 714 19.52 -9.00 -15.90
C GLY A 714 20.36 -10.27 -15.73
N PRO A 715 20.84 -10.87 -16.83
CA PRO A 715 21.38 -12.22 -16.78
C PRO A 715 22.69 -12.35 -16.00
N GLU A 716 23.62 -11.39 -16.14
CA GLU A 716 24.88 -11.34 -15.40
C GLU A 716 24.63 -11.11 -13.90
N HIS A 717 23.67 -10.24 -13.59
CA HIS A 717 23.31 -9.91 -12.21
C HIS A 717 22.73 -11.14 -11.48
N PHE A 718 21.87 -11.90 -12.17
CA PHE A 718 21.34 -13.15 -11.64
C PHE A 718 22.42 -14.21 -11.47
N ALA A 719 23.25 -14.44 -12.49
CA ALA A 719 24.32 -15.44 -12.42
C ALA A 719 25.30 -15.13 -11.28
N LYS A 720 25.65 -13.85 -11.10
CA LYS A 720 26.49 -13.39 -9.98
C LYS A 720 25.85 -13.71 -8.62
N GLN A 721 24.61 -13.30 -8.41
CA GLN A 721 23.92 -13.56 -7.13
C GLN A 721 23.79 -15.06 -6.86
N ILE A 722 23.40 -15.87 -7.86
CA ILE A 722 23.28 -17.32 -7.72
C ILE A 722 24.63 -17.95 -7.30
N ARG A 723 25.73 -17.56 -7.92
CA ARG A 723 27.08 -18.02 -7.54
C ARG A 723 27.46 -17.60 -6.13
N GLU A 724 27.23 -16.34 -5.79
CA GLU A 724 27.57 -15.80 -4.46
C GLU A 724 26.76 -16.49 -3.35
N ARG A 725 25.48 -16.79 -3.59
CA ARG A 725 24.60 -17.44 -2.62
C ARG A 725 24.83 -18.95 -2.50
N ALA A 726 25.16 -19.62 -3.59
CA ALA A 726 25.61 -21.01 -3.53
C ALA A 726 26.99 -21.11 -2.83
N GLY A 727 27.90 -20.17 -3.12
CA GLY A 727 29.27 -20.20 -2.64
C GLY A 727 29.97 -21.51 -2.99
N GLN A 728 30.69 -22.06 -2.02
CA GLN A 728 31.39 -23.35 -2.14
C GLN A 728 30.52 -24.56 -1.76
N ASN A 729 29.25 -24.35 -1.38
CA ASN A 729 28.37 -25.45 -0.97
C ASN A 729 28.06 -26.36 -2.14
N ARG A 730 28.29 -27.67 -2.00
CA ARG A 730 27.92 -28.71 -2.96
C ARG A 730 27.44 -29.97 -2.21
N PRO A 731 26.26 -30.53 -2.55
CA PRO A 731 25.27 -29.94 -3.45
C PRO A 731 24.70 -28.65 -2.86
N ALA A 732 24.22 -27.76 -3.72
CA ALA A 732 23.48 -26.56 -3.29
C ALA A 732 22.14 -26.43 -3.99
N PHE A 733 21.15 -25.85 -3.32
CA PHE A 733 19.78 -25.71 -3.80
C PHE A 733 19.35 -24.25 -3.69
N ILE A 734 19.05 -23.64 -4.82
CA ILE A 734 18.84 -22.18 -4.93
C ILE A 734 17.46 -21.90 -5.53
N ASN A 735 16.66 -21.10 -4.83
CA ASN A 735 15.46 -20.46 -5.37
C ASN A 735 15.84 -19.08 -5.95
N ALA A 736 15.94 -19.00 -7.27
CA ALA A 736 16.17 -17.76 -8.00
C ALA A 736 14.81 -17.06 -8.26
N PHE A 737 14.51 -16.06 -7.47
CA PHE A 737 13.36 -15.17 -7.65
C PHE A 737 13.53 -14.28 -8.89
N ILE A 738 12.49 -14.20 -9.70
CA ILE A 738 12.45 -13.40 -10.92
C ILE A 738 11.48 -12.24 -10.73
N TRP A 739 11.98 -11.01 -10.86
CA TRP A 739 11.14 -9.84 -10.98
C TRP A 739 10.53 -9.78 -12.39
N ASN A 740 9.23 -10.03 -12.50
CA ASN A 740 8.54 -10.20 -13.79
C ASN A 740 8.54 -8.91 -14.61
N TRP A 741 8.53 -7.72 -14.00
CA TRP A 741 8.44 -6.42 -14.68
C TRP A 741 9.69 -6.10 -15.52
N GLY A 742 10.85 -6.62 -15.12
CA GLY A 742 12.13 -6.34 -15.76
C GLY A 742 12.79 -7.53 -16.48
N SER A 743 12.18 -8.72 -16.48
CA SER A 743 12.84 -9.96 -16.93
C SER A 743 12.10 -10.67 -18.07
N LYS A 744 12.84 -11.31 -18.98
CA LYS A 744 12.32 -12.17 -20.06
C LYS A 744 12.83 -13.61 -19.91
N LEU A 745 12.17 -14.59 -20.55
CA LEU A 745 12.65 -15.99 -20.53
C LEU A 745 14.05 -16.12 -21.15
N GLY A 746 14.34 -15.34 -22.19
CA GLY A 746 15.68 -15.28 -22.80
C GLY A 746 16.78 -14.81 -21.83
N ASP A 747 16.45 -14.01 -20.81
CA ASP A 747 17.42 -13.61 -19.80
C ASP A 747 17.77 -14.79 -18.89
N LEU A 748 16.79 -15.63 -18.55
CA LEU A 748 17.03 -16.85 -17.75
C LEU A 748 17.94 -17.83 -18.50
N LYS A 749 17.76 -17.95 -19.82
CA LYS A 749 18.62 -18.79 -20.67
C LYS A 749 20.06 -18.31 -20.60
N LYS A 750 20.27 -17.01 -20.82
CA LYS A 750 21.60 -16.39 -20.74
C LYS A 750 22.21 -16.52 -19.35
N THR A 751 21.41 -16.40 -18.29
CA THR A 751 21.88 -16.66 -16.92
C THR A 751 22.45 -18.07 -16.79
N LEU A 752 21.76 -19.09 -17.29
CA LEU A 752 22.24 -20.48 -17.25
C LEU A 752 23.50 -20.68 -18.12
N GLU A 753 23.56 -20.09 -19.31
CA GLU A 753 24.75 -20.10 -20.17
C GLU A 753 25.95 -19.46 -19.47
N ILE A 754 25.74 -18.34 -18.76
CA ILE A 754 26.79 -17.69 -17.97
C ILE A 754 27.22 -18.58 -16.81
N LEU A 755 26.28 -19.23 -16.12
CA LEU A 755 26.53 -20.08 -14.95
C LEU A 755 27.37 -21.31 -15.30
N GLY A 756 27.08 -21.94 -16.44
CA GLY A 756 27.77 -23.14 -16.96
C GLY A 756 27.27 -24.45 -16.35
N ASP A 757 27.90 -25.56 -16.76
CA ASP A 757 27.43 -26.93 -16.52
C ASP A 757 27.40 -27.37 -15.04
N ASP A 758 28.01 -26.60 -14.13
CA ASP A 758 27.93 -26.83 -12.69
C ASP A 758 26.55 -26.52 -12.10
N PHE A 759 25.73 -25.77 -12.85
CA PHE A 759 24.40 -25.35 -12.45
C PHE A 759 23.34 -26.06 -13.29
N VAL A 760 22.36 -26.68 -12.61
CA VAL A 760 21.29 -27.45 -13.23
C VAL A 760 19.96 -26.78 -12.94
N ALA A 761 19.28 -26.31 -14.00
CA ALA A 761 17.95 -25.76 -13.89
C ALA A 761 16.91 -26.86 -13.62
N VAL A 762 16.05 -26.66 -12.63
CA VAL A 762 15.03 -27.63 -12.21
C VAL A 762 13.73 -26.92 -11.83
N THR A 763 12.61 -27.62 -11.92
CA THR A 763 11.32 -27.12 -11.38
C THR A 763 11.39 -27.02 -9.84
N PRO A 764 10.54 -26.19 -9.21
CA PRO A 764 10.41 -26.15 -7.75
C PRO A 764 10.29 -27.53 -7.08
N SER A 765 9.43 -28.42 -7.62
CA SER A 765 9.24 -29.76 -7.06
C SER A 765 10.45 -30.68 -7.26
N GLN A 766 11.17 -30.55 -8.38
CA GLN A 766 12.43 -31.27 -8.59
C GLN A 766 13.53 -30.78 -7.65
N LEU A 767 13.63 -29.46 -7.42
CA LEU A 767 14.56 -28.89 -6.44
C LEU A 767 14.32 -29.52 -5.05
N GLN A 768 13.05 -29.61 -4.65
CA GLN A 768 12.67 -30.25 -3.40
C GLN A 768 13.07 -31.72 -3.34
N ALA A 769 12.77 -32.48 -4.40
CA ALA A 769 13.09 -33.90 -4.45
C ALA A 769 14.60 -34.16 -4.35
N LEU A 770 15.41 -33.33 -5.00
CA LEU A 770 16.87 -33.43 -4.96
C LEU A 770 17.44 -33.02 -3.61
N TYR A 771 16.88 -32.00 -2.96
CA TYR A 771 17.28 -31.62 -1.60
C TYR A 771 17.04 -32.76 -0.61
N LYS A 772 15.88 -33.43 -0.69
CA LYS A 772 15.58 -34.60 0.13
C LYS A 772 16.50 -35.81 -0.13
N GLN A 773 17.04 -35.95 -1.34
CA GLN A 773 18.03 -36.99 -1.65
C GLN A 773 19.42 -36.69 -1.06
N SER A 774 19.71 -35.42 -0.73
CA SER A 774 21.03 -35.01 -0.26
C SER A 774 21.33 -35.30 1.22
N GLY A 775 20.30 -35.63 2.02
CA GLY A 775 20.44 -35.91 3.45
C GLY A 775 19.53 -35.03 4.30
#